data_AF-A0A3R7E5I1-F1
#
_entry.id   AF-A0A3R7E5I1-F1
#
_cell.length_a   1.000
_cell.length_b   1.000
_cell.length_c   1.000
_cell.angle_alpha   90.00
_cell.angle_beta   90.00
_cell.angle_gamma   90.00
#
_symmetry.space_group_name_H-M   'P 1'
#
loop_
_entity.id
_entity.type
_entity.pdbx_description
1 polymer ?
#
loop_
_entity_poly.entity_id
_entity_poly.type
_entity_poly.pdbx_seq_one_letter_code
_entity_poly.pdbx_strand_id
1 'polypeptide(L)'
;MPRELKRGEMRISISIGFAVVVVVLVSLFSGAASGGGWHTSSDDRGIYYIDFVATDRDRGIVELEDVATVDEEGPTISNITVTPNSTIPGTPVKIYANVSDPSGLGMVWAQINFQSYSKDIPMVRLGEYYTATWHTYFVDSGTYSIDITARDKKGNEKKVEDAAMVKIGNPLDKNANRIEDSLEWCLGDKSKSINIIVMHDKKYLPSRYAPFGEVKASFDILNGCAIRTSAANLAAISNLSGVKMVYEDKKVHTFLDSALVEIKANEVVAGIGGRIKGGDGVTIAVVDTGIDANHECLDDLDDDPSTHDPKVIAFKDFVNGRNKCYDDNGHGTHCAAIAAGTGGGSKYVGVAPRAELVGVKVLDSRGSGYISDVISGIEWCVQEKEKYNIKVISLSLGAGINSDGSTPLEEACDNAVDAGLAVCVAAGNTGPGDNTVGIPGCAKKVITVGAVDDNGRVATFSSWGNTSDERLKPDICAVGVQITAAKANSDHGYTTFSGTSMATPEVAGAAALLFECNSSLKPSEIKRILLETAEDKGQTGPDKTYGYGVLDVESAVNMVLRKSDTQAEKPKSGVTTANISDENDTVIVTPASGLKGEKIKISAKIPIYPPPIFATASMHLYREDEGEGEEEEVFKVMLTDFDRDGVYNGTWSTYSIEPGTYYIDITARSMRGEDKEFKNAATVEIVNSSTSTWKPKWCLYGEQKDEKQLHHLL
;
A
#
# COMPACT_ATOMS: atom_id res chain seq x y z
N MET A 1 -13.97 -6.78 43.53
CA MET A 1 -15.01 -6.41 44.51
C MET A 1 -14.42 -6.43 45.92
N PRO A 2 -14.65 -5.43 46.77
CA PRO A 2 -14.30 -5.52 48.19
C PRO A 2 -15.27 -6.46 48.92
N ARG A 3 -14.77 -7.18 49.93
CA ARG A 3 -15.48 -8.27 50.62
C ARG A 3 -16.45 -7.86 51.73
N GLU A 4 -16.59 -6.57 52.06
CA GLU A 4 -17.60 -6.08 52.99
C GLU A 4 -18.09 -4.68 52.58
N LEU A 5 -19.41 -4.51 52.40
CA LEU A 5 -20.08 -3.25 52.08
C LEU A 5 -20.97 -2.83 53.24
N LYS A 6 -20.84 -1.58 53.70
CA LYS A 6 -21.76 -0.96 54.67
C LYS A 6 -22.98 -0.37 53.95
N ARG A 7 -24.12 -0.33 54.66
CA ARG A 7 -25.46 0.12 54.22
C ARG A 7 -25.42 1.51 53.53
N GLY A 8 -25.88 1.56 52.29
CA GLY A 8 -26.07 2.73 51.42
C GLY A 8 -26.52 2.25 50.04
N GLU A 9 -27.24 3.08 49.27
CA GLU A 9 -27.71 2.74 47.92
C GLU A 9 -26.55 2.28 47.03
N MET A 10 -26.71 1.10 46.43
CA MET A 10 -25.74 0.58 45.47
C MET A 10 -26.30 0.78 44.07
N ARG A 11 -25.79 1.78 43.35
CA ARG A 11 -25.98 1.87 41.90
C ARG A 11 -24.90 1.05 41.22
N ILE A 12 -25.31 0.03 40.47
CA ILE A 12 -24.43 -0.74 39.61
C ILE A 12 -24.74 -0.31 38.17
N SER A 13 -23.84 0.47 37.58
CA SER A 13 -23.89 0.79 36.15
C SER A 13 -23.05 -0.24 35.39
N ILE A 14 -23.70 -1.00 34.51
CA ILE A 14 -23.01 -1.97 33.65
C ILE A 14 -23.15 -1.46 32.21
N SER A 15 -22.03 -1.18 31.55
CA SER A 15 -21.99 -0.90 30.13
C SER A 15 -21.74 -2.20 29.39
N ILE A 16 -22.69 -2.66 28.57
CA ILE A 16 -22.55 -3.89 27.80
C ILE A 16 -22.67 -3.52 26.32
N GLY A 17 -21.61 -3.75 25.54
CA GLY A 17 -21.67 -3.72 24.08
C GLY A 17 -22.46 -4.93 23.58
N PHE A 18 -23.22 -4.76 22.50
CA PHE A 18 -24.16 -5.75 21.98
C PHE A 18 -23.55 -7.17 21.93
N ALA A 19 -24.34 -8.15 22.38
CA ALA A 19 -24.09 -9.60 22.43
C ALA A 19 -23.52 -10.23 23.72
N VAL A 20 -24.05 -9.91 24.92
CA VAL A 20 -24.26 -10.92 25.99
C VAL A 20 -25.45 -10.50 26.88
N VAL A 21 -26.67 -10.57 26.35
CA VAL A 21 -27.87 -10.55 27.19
C VAL A 21 -28.48 -11.93 27.08
N VAL A 22 -28.47 -12.69 28.19
CA VAL A 22 -29.39 -13.79 28.57
C VAL A 22 -28.73 -14.86 29.48
N VAL A 23 -27.40 -15.06 29.48
CA VAL A 23 -26.83 -16.22 30.23
C VAL A 23 -26.26 -15.90 31.63
N VAL A 24 -26.01 -14.64 32.00
CA VAL A 24 -25.34 -14.33 33.30
C VAL A 24 -26.32 -14.10 34.46
N LEU A 25 -27.61 -13.83 34.22
CA LEU A 25 -28.56 -13.43 35.27
C LEU A 25 -29.35 -14.57 35.93
N VAL A 26 -29.41 -15.77 35.35
CA VAL A 26 -30.15 -16.91 35.95
C VAL A 26 -29.33 -17.68 37.00
N SER A 27 -28.00 -17.54 36.99
CA SER A 27 -27.10 -18.35 37.84
C SER A 27 -26.73 -17.71 39.19
N LEU A 28 -27.03 -16.43 39.42
CA LEU A 28 -26.53 -15.70 40.60
C LEU A 28 -27.52 -15.61 41.78
N PHE A 29 -28.83 -15.82 41.59
CA PHE A 29 -29.79 -15.70 42.70
C PHE A 29 -31.01 -16.64 42.57
N SER A 30 -30.78 -17.95 42.58
CA SER A 30 -31.84 -18.95 42.77
C SER A 30 -32.12 -19.29 44.25
N GLY A 31 -31.88 -18.35 45.17
CA GLY A 31 -32.16 -18.60 46.58
C GLY A 31 -31.93 -17.42 47.51
N ALA A 32 -32.95 -16.54 47.63
CA ALA A 32 -33.41 -15.98 48.92
C ALA A 32 -34.41 -14.82 48.71
N ALA A 33 -35.64 -15.05 49.19
CA ALA A 33 -36.58 -14.11 49.82
C ALA A 33 -37.01 -12.81 49.10
N SER A 34 -38.22 -12.90 48.52
CA SER A 34 -39.40 -12.05 48.73
C SER A 34 -39.24 -10.52 48.89
N GLY A 35 -39.68 -9.77 47.86
CA GLY A 35 -40.32 -8.46 48.05
C GLY A 35 -39.73 -7.24 47.33
N GLY A 36 -38.84 -7.39 46.34
CA GLY A 36 -38.28 -6.28 45.55
C GLY A 36 -38.86 -6.20 44.14
N GLY A 37 -39.22 -5.00 43.69
CA GLY A 37 -39.52 -4.71 42.28
C GLY A 37 -38.31 -4.06 41.60
N TRP A 38 -38.18 -4.26 40.30
CA TRP A 38 -37.18 -3.60 39.45
C TRP A 38 -37.89 -2.81 38.36
N HIS A 39 -37.31 -1.67 37.96
CA HIS A 39 -37.78 -0.89 36.82
C HIS A 39 -36.62 -0.70 35.85
N THR A 40 -36.94 -0.81 34.56
CA THR A 40 -36.02 -0.51 33.47
C THR A 40 -36.46 0.74 32.74
N SER A 41 -35.54 1.66 32.52
CA SER A 41 -35.70 2.75 31.57
C SER A 41 -34.55 2.76 30.59
N SER A 42 -34.78 3.36 29.43
CA SER A 42 -33.78 3.58 28.40
C SER A 42 -33.80 5.03 27.97
N ASP A 43 -32.62 5.61 27.71
CA ASP A 43 -32.57 6.91 27.03
C ASP A 43 -32.53 6.75 25.51
N ASP A 44 -32.70 7.86 24.79
CA ASP A 44 -32.77 7.93 23.32
C ASP A 44 -31.45 7.49 22.63
N ARG A 45 -30.43 7.12 23.41
CA ARG A 45 -29.12 6.62 22.96
C ARG A 45 -28.93 5.12 23.23
N GLY A 46 -29.97 4.43 23.68
CA GLY A 46 -29.96 2.97 23.85
C GLY A 46 -29.26 2.47 25.11
N ILE A 47 -29.05 3.33 26.11
CA ILE A 47 -28.48 2.93 27.41
C ILE A 47 -29.60 2.51 28.34
N TYR A 48 -29.52 1.28 28.87
CA TYR A 48 -30.52 0.72 29.78
C TYR A 48 -30.11 0.92 31.24
N TYR A 49 -31.00 1.50 32.03
CA TYR A 49 -30.86 1.69 33.48
C TYR A 49 -31.73 0.67 34.21
N ILE A 50 -31.19 0.04 35.25
CA ILE A 50 -31.93 -0.87 36.13
C ILE A 50 -31.88 -0.30 37.55
N ASP A 51 -33.03 0.13 38.06
CA ASP A 51 -33.18 0.61 39.43
C ASP A 51 -33.77 -0.50 40.31
N PHE A 52 -33.15 -0.73 41.48
CA PHE A 52 -33.63 -1.68 42.49
C PHE A 52 -34.16 -0.92 43.71
N VAL A 53 -35.42 -1.17 44.09
CA VAL A 53 -36.02 -0.59 45.30
C VAL A 53 -36.20 -1.68 46.35
N ALA A 54 -35.56 -1.51 47.50
CA ALA A 54 -35.79 -2.32 48.69
C ALA A 54 -36.42 -1.45 49.79
N THR A 55 -37.64 -1.78 50.21
CA THR A 55 -38.30 -1.12 51.35
C THR A 55 -37.96 -1.83 52.65
N ASP A 56 -37.43 -1.08 53.63
CA ASP A 56 -37.37 -1.49 55.04
C ASP A 56 -38.29 -0.58 55.86
N ARG A 57 -39.15 -1.19 56.69
CA ARG A 57 -40.00 -0.51 57.67
C ARG A 57 -39.16 -0.35 58.93
N ASP A 58 -38.63 0.84 59.14
CA ASP A 58 -38.33 1.47 60.44
C ASP A 58 -37.04 2.30 60.38
N ARG A 59 -37.16 3.60 60.12
CA ARG A 59 -36.53 4.72 60.86
C ARG A 59 -36.79 6.04 60.15
N GLY A 60 -36.96 7.08 60.96
CA GLY A 60 -37.48 8.39 60.57
C GLY A 60 -36.62 9.17 59.59
N ILE A 61 -37.28 10.18 59.02
CA ILE A 61 -36.79 11.18 58.08
C ILE A 61 -35.44 11.74 58.56
N VAL A 62 -34.41 11.55 57.73
CA VAL A 62 -33.18 12.34 57.77
C VAL A 62 -33.10 13.03 56.42
N GLU A 63 -33.33 14.35 56.41
CA GLU A 63 -32.95 15.19 55.28
C GLU A 63 -31.42 15.17 55.19
N LEU A 64 -30.89 14.65 54.10
CA LEU A 64 -29.50 14.87 53.70
C LEU A 64 -29.53 15.95 52.61
N GLU A 65 -29.31 17.19 53.05
CA GLU A 65 -28.70 18.21 52.21
C GLU A 65 -27.31 17.69 51.78
N ASP A 66 -27.18 17.23 50.54
CA ASP A 66 -25.89 17.28 49.85
C ASP A 66 -26.03 18.27 48.69
N VAL A 67 -25.59 19.48 48.99
CA VAL A 67 -25.38 20.58 48.05
C VAL A 67 -24.37 20.10 47.03
N ALA A 68 -24.84 19.65 45.87
CA ALA A 68 -24.00 19.52 44.69
C ALA A 68 -23.50 20.93 44.35
N THR A 69 -22.25 21.23 44.72
CA THR A 69 -21.58 22.42 44.23
C THR A 69 -21.63 22.39 42.71
N VAL A 70 -22.20 23.44 42.13
CA VAL A 70 -22.06 23.72 40.70
C VAL A 70 -20.56 23.90 40.49
N ASP A 71 -19.94 22.93 39.83
CA ASP A 71 -18.51 23.03 39.51
C ASP A 71 -18.50 23.69 38.14
N GLU A 72 -18.35 25.00 38.14
CA GLU A 72 -18.26 25.82 36.92
C GLU A 72 -16.83 25.86 36.39
N GLU A 73 -15.85 25.36 37.16
CA GLU A 73 -14.43 25.36 36.76
C GLU A 73 -14.08 24.05 36.08
N GLY A 74 -13.39 24.13 34.94
CA GLY A 74 -12.91 22.94 34.22
C GLY A 74 -11.67 22.31 34.86
N PRO A 75 -11.26 21.13 34.37
CA PRO A 75 -10.12 20.38 34.91
C PRO A 75 -8.82 21.19 34.98
N THR A 76 -8.02 20.90 36.00
CA THR A 76 -6.64 21.41 36.10
C THR A 76 -5.66 20.44 35.46
N ILE A 77 -4.79 20.95 34.58
CA ILE A 77 -3.75 20.17 33.89
C ILE A 77 -2.38 20.80 34.23
N SER A 78 -1.42 19.99 34.67
CA SER A 78 -0.07 20.44 35.06
C SER A 78 0.99 19.33 34.90
N ASN A 79 2.27 19.64 35.16
CA ASN A 79 3.40 18.68 35.15
C ASN A 79 3.45 17.77 33.91
N ILE A 80 3.27 18.37 32.74
CA ILE A 80 3.26 17.65 31.47
C ILE A 80 4.70 17.33 31.10
N THR A 81 5.00 16.04 30.89
CA THR A 81 6.35 15.57 30.53
C THR A 81 6.28 14.50 29.46
N VAL A 82 7.30 14.45 28.60
CA VAL A 82 7.43 13.46 27.54
C VAL A 82 8.80 12.80 27.59
N THR A 83 8.86 11.49 27.39
CA THR A 83 10.11 10.72 27.47
C THR A 83 10.15 9.60 26.43
N PRO A 84 11.15 9.59 25.51
CA PRO A 84 12.09 10.68 25.25
C PRO A 84 11.42 11.89 24.58
N ASN A 85 11.99 13.09 24.73
CA ASN A 85 11.57 14.31 24.00
C ASN A 85 12.27 14.47 22.64
N SER A 86 13.22 13.57 22.32
CA SER A 86 13.87 13.48 21.01
C SER A 86 14.19 12.01 20.73
N THR A 87 13.78 11.50 19.56
CA THR A 87 13.97 10.10 19.18
C THR A 87 13.93 9.90 17.67
N ILE A 88 13.93 8.67 17.17
CA ILE A 88 13.76 8.30 15.75
C ILE A 88 12.49 7.47 15.56
N PRO A 89 11.95 7.35 14.33
CA PRO A 89 10.78 6.53 14.06
C PRO A 89 10.93 5.12 14.63
N GLY A 90 9.85 4.64 15.23
CA GLY A 90 9.78 3.33 15.88
C GLY A 90 10.31 3.25 17.31
N THR A 91 10.70 4.37 17.93
CA THR A 91 10.96 4.42 19.37
C THR A 91 9.77 5.02 20.12
N PRO A 92 9.09 4.27 21.00
CA PRO A 92 7.91 4.77 21.71
C PRO A 92 8.20 5.99 22.59
N VAL A 93 7.29 6.95 22.60
CA VAL A 93 7.33 8.16 23.43
C VAL A 93 6.25 8.08 24.49
N LYS A 94 6.64 8.15 25.76
CA LYS A 94 5.70 8.19 26.88
C LYS A 94 5.34 9.62 27.21
N ILE A 95 4.05 9.88 27.40
CA ILE A 95 3.47 11.17 27.74
C ILE A 95 2.90 11.04 29.15
N TYR A 96 3.13 12.04 29.99
CA TYR A 96 2.62 12.12 31.35
C TYR A 96 2.00 13.49 31.60
N ALA A 97 0.90 13.54 32.35
CA ALA A 97 0.29 14.79 32.81
C ALA A 97 -0.38 14.59 34.17
N ASN A 98 -0.29 15.60 35.04
CA ASN A 98 -1.13 15.70 36.23
C ASN A 98 -2.47 16.32 35.86
N VAL A 99 -3.54 15.58 36.07
CA VAL A 99 -4.89 16.05 35.80
C VAL A 99 -5.75 15.83 37.04
N SER A 100 -6.38 16.89 37.53
CA SER A 100 -7.26 16.85 38.70
C SER A 100 -8.51 17.70 38.50
N ASP A 101 -9.62 17.18 38.99
CA ASP A 101 -10.91 17.86 38.97
C ASP A 101 -11.72 17.40 40.20
N PRO A 102 -12.28 18.33 41.03
CA PRO A 102 -13.08 17.99 42.20
C PRO A 102 -14.37 17.21 41.87
N SER A 103 -15.02 17.49 40.73
CA SER A 103 -16.21 16.77 40.26
C SER A 103 -15.88 15.40 39.65
N GLY A 104 -14.59 15.16 39.39
CA GLY A 104 -14.06 13.93 38.84
C GLY A 104 -13.95 13.97 37.32
N LEU A 105 -12.92 13.29 36.82
CA LEU A 105 -12.58 13.29 35.40
C LEU A 105 -13.43 12.29 34.62
N GLY A 106 -13.88 12.72 33.44
CA GLY A 106 -14.55 11.88 32.45
C GLY A 106 -13.54 11.29 31.46
N MET A 107 -12.74 12.14 30.83
CA MET A 107 -11.76 11.71 29.81
C MET A 107 -10.53 12.61 29.80
N VAL A 108 -9.36 12.02 29.49
CA VAL A 108 -8.09 12.73 29.29
C VAL A 108 -7.42 12.16 28.05
N TRP A 109 -6.99 13.02 27.13
CA TRP A 109 -6.28 12.61 25.91
C TRP A 109 -5.10 13.53 25.60
N ALA A 110 -4.12 12.95 24.92
CA ALA A 110 -3.01 13.67 24.32
C ALA A 110 -3.24 13.75 22.80
N GLN A 111 -3.19 14.94 22.23
CA GLN A 111 -3.29 15.16 20.78
C GLN A 111 -1.91 15.51 20.24
N ILE A 112 -1.37 14.71 19.34
CA ILE A 112 -0.04 14.90 18.73
C ILE A 112 -0.23 15.59 17.39
N ASN A 113 0.44 16.71 17.15
CA ASN A 113 0.28 17.54 15.96
C ASN A 113 1.60 17.72 15.19
N PHE A 114 1.56 17.64 13.85
CA PHE A 114 2.69 17.96 12.95
C PHE A 114 2.19 18.28 11.54
N GLN A 115 2.36 19.52 11.07
CA GLN A 115 1.77 19.95 9.78
C GLN A 115 0.26 19.65 9.72
N SER A 116 -0.23 18.88 8.74
CA SER A 116 -1.61 18.39 8.66
C SER A 116 -1.86 17.11 9.47
N TYR A 117 -0.83 16.54 10.11
CA TYR A 117 -0.96 15.39 10.99
C TYR A 117 -1.50 15.78 12.36
N SER A 118 -2.54 15.07 12.80
CA SER A 118 -3.01 15.07 14.17
C SER A 118 -3.30 13.63 14.61
N LYS A 119 -2.96 13.25 15.85
CA LYS A 119 -3.25 11.95 16.46
C LYS A 119 -3.68 12.08 17.92
N ASP A 120 -4.92 11.70 18.22
CA ASP A 120 -5.40 11.63 19.60
C ASP A 120 -5.04 10.27 20.21
N ILE A 121 -4.58 10.31 21.47
CA ILE A 121 -4.25 9.12 22.25
C ILE A 121 -4.91 9.27 23.62
N PRO A 122 -5.83 8.36 24.01
CA PRO A 122 -6.41 8.38 25.34
C PRO A 122 -5.32 8.13 26.39
N MET A 123 -5.36 8.91 27.46
CA MET A 123 -4.43 8.77 28.57
C MET A 123 -5.05 7.93 29.69
N VAL A 124 -4.28 6.96 30.20
CA VAL A 124 -4.70 6.05 31.26
C VAL A 124 -4.15 6.52 32.59
N ARG A 125 -4.97 6.48 33.64
CA ARG A 125 -4.56 6.84 35.00
C ARG A 125 -3.57 5.81 35.57
N LEU A 126 -2.41 6.27 36.02
CA LEU A 126 -1.38 5.49 36.68
C LEU A 126 -0.92 6.19 37.97
N GLY A 127 -1.57 5.86 39.09
CA GLY A 127 -1.34 6.54 40.37
C GLY A 127 -1.87 7.98 40.36
N GLU A 128 -0.96 8.93 40.58
CA GLU A 128 -1.27 10.38 40.60
C GLU A 128 -1.27 11.05 39.23
N TYR A 129 -0.78 10.36 38.19
CA TYR A 129 -0.60 10.91 36.84
C TYR A 129 -1.49 10.18 35.82
N TYR A 130 -1.76 10.84 34.70
CA TYR A 130 -2.26 10.22 33.47
C TYR A 130 -1.10 9.96 32.53
N THR A 131 -1.12 8.83 31.81
CA THR A 131 -0.06 8.47 30.87
C THR A 131 -0.59 7.90 29.56
N ALA A 132 0.10 8.22 28.46
CA ALA A 132 -0.12 7.65 27.14
C ALA A 132 1.21 7.21 26.54
N THR A 133 1.18 6.19 25.67
CA THR A 133 2.35 5.81 24.86
C THR A 133 2.05 6.13 23.41
N TRP A 134 2.80 7.06 22.85
CA TRP A 134 2.83 7.32 21.43
C TRP A 134 3.86 6.41 20.76
N HIS A 135 3.33 5.47 19.98
CA HIS A 135 4.12 4.63 19.09
C HIS A 135 4.49 5.45 17.84
N THR A 136 5.77 5.81 17.71
CA THR A 136 6.31 6.68 16.64
C THR A 136 6.69 5.90 15.38
N TYR A 137 6.19 4.68 15.23
CA TYR A 137 6.24 3.98 13.95
C TYR A 137 5.33 4.77 12.99
N PHE A 138 5.80 5.08 11.77
CA PHE A 138 5.00 5.70 10.69
C PHE A 138 4.77 7.21 10.82
N VAL A 139 5.74 7.92 11.38
CA VAL A 139 5.68 9.38 11.50
C VAL A 139 6.89 9.97 10.79
N ASP A 140 6.67 10.99 9.97
CA ASP A 140 7.75 11.67 9.26
C ASP A 140 8.72 12.30 10.27
N SER A 141 10.00 12.41 9.91
CA SER A 141 10.96 13.15 10.72
C SER A 141 10.51 14.61 10.85
N GLY A 142 10.49 15.15 12.07
CA GLY A 142 9.89 16.45 12.34
C GLY A 142 9.85 16.79 13.82
N THR A 143 9.28 17.94 14.16
CA THR A 143 8.99 18.31 15.55
C THR A 143 7.49 18.33 15.74
N TYR A 144 7.00 17.41 16.55
CA TYR A 144 5.59 17.24 16.86
C TYR A 144 5.27 18.01 18.13
N SER A 145 4.16 18.73 18.14
CA SER A 145 3.60 19.28 19.38
C SER A 145 2.59 18.31 19.98
N ILE A 146 2.44 18.35 21.29
CA ILE A 146 1.48 17.52 22.02
C ILE A 146 0.60 18.46 22.83
N ASP A 147 -0.70 18.44 22.55
CA ASP A 147 -1.70 19.09 23.37
C ASP A 147 -2.26 18.08 24.38
N ILE A 148 -2.64 18.55 25.57
CA ILE A 148 -3.35 17.73 26.55
C ILE A 148 -4.74 18.32 26.75
N THR A 149 -5.76 17.49 26.58
CA THR A 149 -7.15 17.89 26.84
C THR A 149 -7.74 16.99 27.92
N ALA A 150 -8.43 17.59 28.87
CA ALA A 150 -9.16 16.89 29.92
C ALA A 150 -10.58 17.41 29.99
N ARG A 151 -11.53 16.49 30.12
CA ARG A 151 -12.95 16.79 30.29
C ARG A 151 -13.45 16.15 31.57
N ASP A 152 -14.13 16.92 32.39
CA ASP A 152 -14.76 16.43 33.62
C ASP A 152 -16.07 15.65 33.32
N LYS A 153 -16.70 15.10 34.36
CA LYS A 153 -17.98 14.39 34.25
C LYS A 153 -19.18 15.31 34.00
N LYS A 154 -19.05 16.61 34.24
CA LYS A 154 -20.09 17.63 34.01
C LYS A 154 -20.03 18.23 32.60
N GLY A 155 -18.98 17.91 31.86
CA GLY A 155 -18.76 18.31 30.48
C GLY A 155 -17.83 19.52 30.31
N ASN A 156 -17.29 20.09 31.39
CA ASN A 156 -16.32 21.18 31.30
C ASN A 156 -14.98 20.64 30.79
N GLU A 157 -14.35 21.37 29.88
CA GLU A 157 -13.13 20.96 29.20
C GLU A 157 -12.01 21.96 29.42
N LYS A 158 -10.79 21.45 29.62
CA LYS A 158 -9.55 22.22 29.60
C LYS A 158 -8.61 21.62 28.57
N LYS A 159 -8.10 22.48 27.67
CA LYS A 159 -7.02 22.15 26.74
C LYS A 159 -5.77 22.96 27.10
N VAL A 160 -4.61 22.29 27.08
CA VAL A 160 -3.28 22.92 27.10
C VAL A 160 -2.63 22.64 25.75
N GLU A 161 -2.51 23.66 24.93
CA GLU A 161 -1.89 23.59 23.60
C GLU A 161 -0.37 23.65 23.69
N ASP A 162 0.32 22.98 22.77
CA ASP A 162 1.79 22.90 22.70
C ASP A 162 2.42 22.51 24.05
N ALA A 163 1.74 21.66 24.80
CA ALA A 163 2.08 21.28 26.15
C ALA A 163 3.45 20.58 26.25
N ALA A 164 3.86 19.88 25.19
CA ALA A 164 5.20 19.34 25.04
C ALA A 164 5.59 19.27 23.56
N MET A 165 6.90 19.25 23.30
CA MET A 165 7.46 19.06 21.96
C MET A 165 8.28 17.77 21.91
N VAL A 166 8.12 17.00 20.85
CA VAL A 166 8.88 15.78 20.60
C VAL A 166 9.52 15.85 19.22
N LYS A 167 10.84 15.73 19.17
CA LYS A 167 11.59 15.67 17.91
C LYS A 167 11.71 14.22 17.44
N ILE A 168 11.26 13.94 16.23
CA ILE A 168 11.51 12.68 15.52
C ILE A 168 12.60 12.93 14.47
N GLY A 169 13.77 12.31 14.65
CA GLY A 169 14.93 12.40 13.76
C GLY A 169 14.78 11.50 12.53
N ASN A 170 15.68 11.64 11.56
CA ASN A 170 15.72 10.76 10.41
C ASN A 170 16.48 9.47 10.79
N PRO A 171 15.98 8.26 10.48
CA PRO A 171 16.65 7.00 10.84
C PRO A 171 18.03 6.82 10.18
N LEU A 172 18.26 7.52 9.05
CA LEU A 172 19.54 7.58 8.34
C LEU A 172 20.47 8.67 8.87
N ASP A 173 20.02 9.59 9.71
CA ASP A 173 20.81 10.69 10.29
C ASP A 173 20.48 10.81 11.79
N LYS A 174 21.07 9.91 12.60
CA LYS A 174 20.70 9.78 14.03
C LYS A 174 21.23 10.94 14.87
N ASN A 175 22.32 11.57 14.44
CA ASN A 175 22.92 12.70 15.14
C ASN A 175 22.39 14.06 14.64
N ALA A 176 21.49 14.06 13.65
CA ALA A 176 20.85 15.22 13.04
C ALA A 176 21.85 16.24 12.45
N ASN A 177 22.98 15.77 11.92
CA ASN A 177 24.01 16.61 11.29
C ASN A 177 23.80 16.80 9.77
N ARG A 178 22.70 16.26 9.23
CA ARG A 178 22.34 16.22 7.80
C ARG A 178 23.31 15.44 6.94
N ILE A 179 24.04 14.49 7.52
CA ILE A 179 24.92 13.56 6.85
C ILE A 179 24.39 12.17 7.19
N GLU A 180 24.21 11.33 6.19
CA GLU A 180 23.81 9.95 6.39
C GLU A 180 24.84 9.24 7.29
N ASP A 181 24.37 8.53 8.31
CA ASP A 181 25.16 7.81 9.30
C ASP A 181 26.13 6.79 8.65
N SER A 182 25.83 6.31 7.44
CA SER A 182 26.73 5.44 6.68
C SER A 182 28.00 6.13 6.22
N LEU A 183 28.10 7.46 6.31
CA LEU A 183 29.31 8.24 6.04
C LEU A 183 30.13 8.53 7.31
N GLU A 184 29.62 8.22 8.50
CA GLU A 184 30.27 8.58 9.77
C GLU A 184 31.63 7.89 9.94
N TRP A 185 31.80 6.68 9.39
CA TRP A 185 33.07 5.96 9.45
C TRP A 185 34.24 6.72 8.81
N CYS A 186 33.97 7.62 7.85
CA CYS A 186 34.99 8.37 7.14
C CYS A 186 35.29 9.75 7.75
N LEU A 187 34.47 10.23 8.69
CA LEU A 187 34.68 11.54 9.33
C LEU A 187 35.99 11.60 10.15
N GLY A 188 36.48 10.45 10.62
CA GLY A 188 37.78 10.34 11.31
C GLY A 188 39.00 10.40 10.39
N ASP A 189 38.85 10.09 9.10
CA ASP A 189 39.93 10.11 8.10
C ASP A 189 39.60 11.09 6.96
N LYS A 190 39.91 12.35 7.23
CA LYS A 190 39.66 13.49 6.33
C LYS A 190 40.35 13.38 4.97
N SER A 191 41.27 12.45 4.77
CA SER A 191 41.98 12.26 3.50
C SER A 191 41.17 11.47 2.46
N LYS A 192 40.12 10.76 2.88
CA LYS A 192 39.37 9.87 1.99
C LYS A 192 38.54 10.63 0.96
N SER A 193 38.63 10.18 -0.29
CA SER A 193 37.73 10.58 -1.37
C SER A 193 36.50 9.68 -1.36
N ILE A 194 35.32 10.29 -1.39
CA ILE A 194 34.01 9.64 -1.31
C ILE A 194 33.08 10.22 -2.39
N ASN A 195 32.09 9.43 -2.80
CA ASN A 195 30.99 9.88 -3.65
C ASN A 195 29.77 10.08 -2.76
N ILE A 196 29.09 11.22 -2.94
CA ILE A 196 27.92 11.59 -2.18
C ILE A 196 26.82 12.10 -3.10
N ILE A 197 25.58 12.04 -2.62
CA ILE A 197 24.43 12.71 -3.22
C ILE A 197 23.95 13.76 -2.22
N VAL A 198 23.86 15.01 -2.67
CA VAL A 198 23.37 16.12 -1.84
C VAL A 198 21.96 16.45 -2.28
N MET A 199 20.99 16.26 -1.38
CA MET A 199 19.59 16.64 -1.57
C MET A 199 19.35 18.08 -1.08
N HIS A 200 18.53 18.82 -1.81
CA HIS A 200 18.24 20.24 -1.58
C HIS A 200 16.75 20.49 -1.36
N ASP A 201 16.43 21.65 -0.76
CA ASP A 201 15.06 22.16 -0.65
C ASP A 201 14.49 22.64 -1.99
N LYS A 202 15.35 23.09 -2.89
CA LYS A 202 15.05 23.53 -4.25
C LYS A 202 16.27 23.34 -5.15
N LYS A 203 16.11 23.58 -6.45
CA LYS A 203 17.20 23.49 -7.43
C LYS A 203 18.26 24.58 -7.18
N TYR A 204 19.53 24.16 -7.15
CA TYR A 204 20.69 25.04 -7.07
C TYR A 204 21.62 24.82 -8.26
N LEU A 205 22.41 25.84 -8.62
CA LEU A 205 23.41 25.72 -9.68
C LEU A 205 24.58 24.81 -9.23
N PRO A 206 25.05 23.89 -10.11
CA PRO A 206 26.17 23.00 -9.80
C PRO A 206 27.47 23.71 -9.39
N SER A 207 27.71 24.93 -9.89
CA SER A 207 28.89 25.74 -9.58
C SER A 207 29.06 26.04 -8.08
N ARG A 208 27.97 25.96 -7.30
CA ARG A 208 27.99 26.07 -5.84
C ARG A 208 28.93 25.04 -5.18
N TYR A 209 29.06 23.86 -5.80
CA TYR A 209 29.80 22.74 -5.23
C TYR A 209 31.24 22.61 -5.74
N ALA A 210 31.63 23.41 -6.73
CA ALA A 210 32.98 23.43 -7.28
C ALA A 210 34.10 23.62 -6.23
N PRO A 211 33.92 24.41 -5.15
CA PRO A 211 34.93 24.53 -4.09
C PRO A 211 35.12 23.24 -3.25
N PHE A 212 34.15 22.33 -3.27
CA PHE A 212 34.15 21.15 -2.40
C PHE A 212 34.54 19.86 -3.14
N GLY A 213 34.47 19.83 -4.47
CA GLY A 213 34.83 18.64 -5.23
C GLY A 213 34.36 18.68 -6.68
N GLU A 214 34.42 17.52 -7.30
CA GLU A 214 33.97 17.32 -8.68
C GLU A 214 32.48 16.98 -8.67
N VAL A 215 31.65 17.83 -9.28
CA VAL A 215 30.23 17.51 -9.50
C VAL A 215 30.14 16.47 -10.63
N LYS A 216 29.63 15.29 -10.30
CA LYS A 216 29.46 14.16 -11.24
C LYS A 216 28.16 14.27 -12.02
N ALA A 217 27.08 14.65 -11.35
CA ALA A 217 25.77 14.82 -11.94
C ALA A 217 24.98 15.90 -11.19
N SER A 218 24.08 16.56 -11.89
CA SER A 218 23.05 17.43 -11.33
C SER A 218 21.71 16.91 -11.85
N PHE A 219 20.73 16.79 -10.96
CA PHE A 219 19.46 16.19 -11.29
C PHE A 219 18.38 17.26 -11.44
N ASP A 220 17.47 17.01 -12.37
CA ASP A 220 16.25 17.72 -12.66
C ASP A 220 15.02 16.95 -12.14
N ILE A 221 15.08 15.62 -12.12
CA ILE A 221 14.04 14.73 -11.59
C ILE A 221 13.92 14.84 -10.07
N LEU A 222 14.99 15.27 -9.38
CA LEU A 222 14.97 15.60 -7.96
C LEU A 222 15.86 16.83 -7.70
N ASN A 223 15.60 17.54 -6.60
CA ASN A 223 16.42 18.68 -6.21
C ASN A 223 17.72 18.19 -5.57
N GLY A 224 18.73 17.85 -6.38
CA GLY A 224 19.99 17.32 -5.85
C GLY A 224 21.11 17.19 -6.87
N CYS A 225 22.30 16.82 -6.39
CA CYS A 225 23.47 16.58 -7.23
C CYS A 225 24.40 15.52 -6.63
N ALA A 226 25.08 14.77 -7.49
CA ALA A 226 26.13 13.84 -7.11
C ALA A 226 27.51 14.51 -7.17
N ILE A 227 28.32 14.33 -6.12
CA ILE A 227 29.62 14.98 -5.96
C ILE A 227 30.65 13.95 -5.52
N ARG A 228 31.82 13.96 -6.15
CA ARG A 228 33.02 13.33 -5.61
C ARG A 228 33.81 14.35 -4.79
N THR A 229 33.90 14.12 -3.49
CA THR A 229 34.49 15.06 -2.52
C THR A 229 35.50 14.36 -1.60
N SER A 230 36.26 15.14 -0.83
CA SER A 230 36.96 14.66 0.36
C SER A 230 35.98 14.59 1.55
N ALA A 231 36.17 13.60 2.43
CA ALA A 231 35.45 13.49 3.70
C ALA A 231 35.58 14.74 4.58
N ALA A 232 36.67 15.51 4.43
CA ALA A 232 36.88 16.78 5.12
C ALA A 232 35.79 17.83 4.83
N ASN A 233 35.15 17.74 3.67
CA ASN A 233 34.17 18.73 3.22
C ASN A 233 32.74 18.40 3.64
N LEU A 234 32.45 17.19 4.14
CA LEU A 234 31.09 16.74 4.48
C LEU A 234 30.35 17.73 5.39
N ALA A 235 30.99 18.11 6.50
CA ALA A 235 30.40 19.06 7.44
C ALA A 235 30.22 20.48 6.84
N ALA A 236 31.09 20.90 5.93
CA ALA A 236 30.93 22.19 5.26
C ALA A 236 29.76 22.15 4.26
N ILE A 237 29.63 21.05 3.51
CA ILE A 237 28.55 20.81 2.55
C ILE A 237 27.21 20.73 3.28
N SER A 238 27.09 19.94 4.36
CA SER A 238 25.82 19.75 5.08
C SER A 238 25.30 21.04 5.74
N ASN A 239 26.19 21.98 6.05
CA ASN A 239 25.86 23.29 6.61
C ASN A 239 25.52 24.36 5.55
N LEU A 240 25.63 24.07 4.25
CA LEU A 240 25.23 25.00 3.20
C LEU A 240 23.71 25.26 3.28
N SER A 241 23.32 26.53 3.15
CA SER A 241 21.90 26.93 3.13
C SER A 241 21.10 26.16 2.05
N GLY A 242 19.98 25.54 2.44
CA GLY A 242 19.12 24.77 1.53
C GLY A 242 19.54 23.32 1.28
N VAL A 243 20.66 22.85 1.85
CA VAL A 243 20.97 21.41 1.90
C VAL A 243 20.04 20.74 2.90
N LYS A 244 19.27 19.76 2.43
CA LYS A 244 18.40 18.91 3.27
C LYS A 244 19.22 17.82 3.94
N MET A 245 19.96 17.05 3.14
CA MET A 245 20.79 15.95 3.62
C MET A 245 21.88 15.59 2.60
N VAL A 246 22.96 14.99 3.08
CA VAL A 246 24.04 14.39 2.31
C VAL A 246 23.98 12.88 2.48
N TYR A 247 23.72 12.16 1.40
CA TYR A 247 23.68 10.70 1.34
C TYR A 247 24.98 10.15 0.78
N GLU A 248 25.33 8.93 1.17
CA GLU A 248 26.36 8.17 0.48
C GLU A 248 25.86 7.78 -0.92
N ASP A 249 26.68 8.02 -1.93
CA ASP A 249 26.42 7.48 -3.27
C ASP A 249 26.84 6.00 -3.28
N LYS A 250 25.96 5.15 -2.73
CA LYS A 250 26.19 3.72 -2.56
C LYS A 250 26.19 3.00 -3.91
N LYS A 251 26.80 1.83 -3.91
CA LYS A 251 26.67 0.91 -5.04
C LYS A 251 25.34 0.16 -4.98
N VAL A 252 24.69 0.09 -6.13
CA VAL A 252 23.62 -0.86 -6.44
C VAL A 252 24.19 -2.08 -7.17
N HIS A 253 23.44 -3.17 -7.14
CA HIS A 253 23.80 -4.44 -7.75
C HIS A 253 22.60 -5.09 -8.46
N THR A 254 22.85 -5.93 -9.45
CA THR A 254 21.86 -6.84 -10.03
C THR A 254 21.35 -7.84 -8.98
N PHE A 255 20.03 -8.09 -8.92
CA PHE A 255 19.45 -9.10 -8.02
C PHE A 255 19.35 -10.48 -8.68
N LEU A 256 20.49 -11.16 -8.80
CA LEU A 256 20.61 -12.55 -9.24
C LEU A 256 20.75 -13.52 -8.06
N ASP A 257 20.05 -14.65 -8.11
CA ASP A 257 20.33 -15.85 -7.32
C ASP A 257 20.69 -17.00 -8.27
N SER A 258 21.81 -17.69 -8.02
CA SER A 258 22.33 -18.70 -8.94
C SER A 258 21.81 -20.08 -8.57
N ALA A 259 20.88 -20.62 -9.36
CA ALA A 259 20.48 -22.03 -9.29
C ALA A 259 20.47 -22.66 -10.70
N LEU A 260 21.10 -23.84 -10.83
CA LEU A 260 21.14 -24.67 -12.03
C LEU A 260 20.19 -25.87 -11.86
N VAL A 261 18.93 -25.69 -12.24
CA VAL A 261 18.00 -26.75 -12.68
C VAL A 261 17.08 -26.10 -13.71
N GLU A 262 16.45 -26.88 -14.59
CA GLU A 262 15.61 -26.40 -15.69
C GLU A 262 14.13 -26.65 -15.36
N ILE A 263 13.32 -25.59 -15.32
CA ILE A 263 11.87 -25.64 -15.19
C ILE A 263 11.23 -24.69 -16.21
N LYS A 264 10.05 -25.06 -16.71
CA LYS A 264 9.38 -24.51 -17.88
C LYS A 264 8.64 -23.22 -17.53
N ALA A 265 9.11 -22.08 -18.03
CA ALA A 265 8.28 -20.88 -18.13
C ALA A 265 7.14 -21.14 -19.13
N ASN A 266 5.90 -21.06 -18.65
CA ASN A 266 4.68 -21.31 -19.42
C ASN A 266 4.34 -20.15 -20.37
N GLU A 267 3.63 -20.53 -21.42
CA GLU A 267 3.05 -19.73 -22.50
C GLU A 267 2.24 -18.54 -21.96
N VAL A 268 2.84 -17.35 -21.95
CA VAL A 268 2.09 -16.09 -21.82
C VAL A 268 2.22 -15.37 -23.16
N VAL A 269 1.07 -15.15 -23.80
CA VAL A 269 0.89 -14.39 -25.06
C VAL A 269 1.07 -15.16 -26.37
N ALA A 270 0.65 -16.42 -26.44
CA ALA A 270 0.05 -16.94 -27.68
C ALA A 270 -1.40 -16.44 -27.79
N GLY A 271 -1.56 -15.11 -27.93
CA GLY A 271 -2.80 -14.45 -28.33
C GLY A 271 -3.98 -14.59 -27.37
N ILE A 272 -4.19 -13.59 -26.51
CA ILE A 272 -5.50 -13.32 -25.89
C ILE A 272 -6.49 -12.93 -27.01
N GLY A 273 -7.00 -13.94 -27.74
CA GLY A 273 -8.03 -13.84 -28.77
C GLY A 273 -7.74 -12.91 -29.97
N GLY A 274 -6.49 -12.51 -30.21
CA GLY A 274 -6.13 -11.54 -31.26
C GLY A 274 -6.57 -10.10 -30.98
N ARG A 275 -6.93 -9.75 -29.73
CA ARG A 275 -7.38 -8.41 -29.35
C ARG A 275 -6.23 -7.44 -29.03
N ILE A 276 -5.07 -7.98 -28.70
CA ILE A 276 -3.81 -7.25 -28.49
C ILE A 276 -2.70 -7.95 -29.26
N LYS A 277 -1.69 -7.19 -29.67
CA LYS A 277 -0.57 -7.62 -30.48
C LYS A 277 0.73 -7.76 -29.69
N GLY A 278 0.69 -7.77 -28.36
CA GLY A 278 1.86 -8.08 -27.54
C GLY A 278 2.71 -6.86 -27.20
N GLY A 279 2.09 -5.70 -26.97
CA GLY A 279 2.75 -4.46 -26.56
C GLY A 279 3.04 -3.50 -27.71
N ASP A 280 2.37 -3.67 -28.85
CA ASP A 280 2.56 -2.83 -30.05
C ASP A 280 2.37 -1.34 -29.72
N GLY A 281 3.31 -0.50 -30.18
CA GLY A 281 3.30 0.93 -29.92
C GLY A 281 3.54 1.31 -28.44
N VAL A 282 4.19 0.46 -27.66
CA VAL A 282 4.62 0.75 -26.29
C VAL A 282 6.12 0.46 -26.14
N THR A 283 6.83 1.33 -25.46
CA THR A 283 8.28 1.17 -25.26
C THR A 283 8.62 0.96 -23.78
N ILE A 284 9.43 -0.05 -23.51
CA ILE A 284 9.96 -0.40 -22.19
C ILE A 284 11.43 0.03 -22.10
N ALA A 285 11.76 0.88 -21.13
CA ALA A 285 13.13 1.22 -20.80
C ALA A 285 13.70 0.21 -19.79
N VAL A 286 14.78 -0.48 -20.17
CA VAL A 286 15.50 -1.43 -19.32
C VAL A 286 16.73 -0.71 -18.75
N VAL A 287 16.67 -0.36 -17.46
CA VAL A 287 17.73 0.38 -16.76
C VAL A 287 18.63 -0.62 -16.03
N ASP A 288 19.72 -1.05 -16.68
CA ASP A 288 20.47 -2.26 -16.29
C ASP A 288 21.95 -2.25 -16.75
N THR A 289 22.55 -3.41 -17.06
CA THR A 289 23.91 -3.59 -17.57
C THR A 289 24.06 -3.32 -19.06
N GLY A 290 22.96 -3.02 -19.76
CA GLY A 290 22.91 -2.82 -21.21
C GLY A 290 22.04 -3.86 -21.90
N ILE A 291 22.05 -3.86 -23.23
CA ILE A 291 21.30 -4.81 -24.07
C ILE A 291 22.19 -5.23 -25.23
N ASP A 292 22.26 -6.52 -25.53
CA ASP A 292 22.80 -7.01 -26.79
C ASP A 292 21.72 -7.00 -27.89
N ALA A 293 21.65 -5.89 -28.62
CA ALA A 293 20.68 -5.68 -29.70
C ALA A 293 21.00 -6.46 -31.00
N ASN A 294 21.99 -7.37 -31.00
CA ASN A 294 22.26 -8.24 -32.17
C ASN A 294 21.78 -9.69 -31.94
N HIS A 295 21.25 -9.99 -30.75
CA HIS A 295 20.66 -11.29 -30.49
C HIS A 295 19.35 -11.41 -31.27
N GLU A 296 19.09 -12.56 -31.90
CA GLU A 296 17.88 -12.86 -32.72
C GLU A 296 16.52 -12.64 -32.05
N CYS A 297 16.51 -12.35 -30.75
CA CYS A 297 15.31 -12.19 -29.93
C CYS A 297 15.03 -10.69 -29.69
N LEU A 298 15.99 -9.83 -30.04
CA LEU A 298 16.10 -8.43 -29.66
C LEU A 298 16.68 -7.55 -30.78
N ASP A 299 16.94 -8.09 -31.97
CA ASP A 299 17.49 -7.37 -33.11
C ASP A 299 16.41 -6.74 -33.98
N ASP A 300 15.24 -7.37 -34.11
CA ASP A 300 14.07 -6.85 -34.83
C ASP A 300 12.75 -7.05 -34.04
N LEU A 301 11.68 -6.36 -34.48
CA LEU A 301 10.38 -6.43 -33.81
C LEU A 301 9.58 -7.67 -34.22
N ASP A 302 9.91 -8.31 -35.35
CA ASP A 302 9.09 -9.35 -35.94
C ASP A 302 9.76 -10.60 -36.49
N ASP A 303 11.04 -10.79 -36.20
CA ASP A 303 11.92 -11.84 -36.69
C ASP A 303 11.95 -11.90 -38.24
N ASP A 304 11.54 -10.82 -38.93
CA ASP A 304 11.66 -10.65 -40.37
C ASP A 304 12.79 -9.65 -40.70
N PRO A 305 13.97 -10.14 -41.13
CA PRO A 305 15.10 -9.26 -41.44
C PRO A 305 14.85 -8.30 -42.61
N SER A 306 13.70 -8.36 -43.29
CA SER A 306 13.31 -7.46 -44.37
C SER A 306 12.57 -6.19 -43.93
N THR A 307 11.98 -6.16 -42.72
CA THR A 307 11.07 -5.08 -42.24
C THR A 307 11.79 -3.87 -41.64
N HIS A 308 13.09 -3.96 -41.35
CA HIS A 308 13.95 -2.85 -40.83
C HIS A 308 13.33 -2.12 -39.62
N ASP A 309 12.81 -2.86 -38.66
CA ASP A 309 12.11 -2.38 -37.48
C ASP A 309 12.82 -2.82 -36.18
N PRO A 310 13.90 -2.13 -35.78
CA PRO A 310 14.73 -2.58 -34.67
C PRO A 310 13.93 -2.66 -33.37
N LYS A 311 14.07 -3.77 -32.63
CA LYS A 311 13.47 -3.90 -31.29
C LYS A 311 14.08 -2.92 -30.31
N VAL A 312 15.39 -2.74 -30.32
CA VAL A 312 16.08 -1.76 -29.48
C VAL A 312 16.20 -0.43 -30.23
N ILE A 313 15.27 0.49 -29.95
CA ILE A 313 15.14 1.76 -30.68
C ILE A 313 16.04 2.87 -30.15
N ALA A 314 16.55 2.75 -28.93
CA ALA A 314 17.54 3.68 -28.37
C ALA A 314 18.44 3.02 -27.32
N PHE A 315 19.63 3.60 -27.14
CA PHE A 315 20.58 3.17 -26.12
C PHE A 315 21.29 4.37 -25.48
N LYS A 316 21.47 4.33 -24.16
CA LYS A 316 22.20 5.32 -23.38
C LYS A 316 23.11 4.64 -22.37
N ASP A 317 24.39 5.02 -22.36
CA ASP A 317 25.39 4.46 -21.45
C ASP A 317 25.92 5.53 -20.49
N PHE A 318 25.62 5.38 -19.20
CA PHE A 318 26.12 6.23 -18.12
C PHE A 318 27.42 5.70 -17.50
N VAL A 319 27.84 4.48 -17.85
CA VAL A 319 29.02 3.84 -17.27
C VAL A 319 30.27 4.12 -18.10
N ASN A 320 30.22 3.88 -19.42
CA ASN A 320 31.38 4.04 -20.31
C ASN A 320 31.16 5.09 -21.41
N GLY A 321 29.99 5.71 -21.48
CA GLY A 321 29.67 6.75 -22.47
C GLY A 321 29.68 6.28 -23.92
N ARG A 322 29.43 4.98 -24.18
CA ARG A 322 29.39 4.44 -25.54
C ARG A 322 28.04 4.73 -26.20
N ASN A 323 28.07 5.01 -27.50
CA ASN A 323 26.86 5.26 -28.30
C ASN A 323 26.27 3.97 -28.92
N LYS A 324 27.09 2.94 -29.11
CA LYS A 324 26.64 1.66 -29.68
C LYS A 324 26.05 0.79 -28.57
N CYS A 325 24.90 0.19 -28.82
CA CYS A 325 24.26 -0.76 -27.91
C CYS A 325 25.14 -1.99 -27.67
N TYR A 326 25.24 -2.42 -26.41
CA TYR A 326 25.99 -3.59 -25.96
C TYR A 326 25.61 -3.97 -24.53
N ASP A 327 25.95 -5.20 -24.15
CA ASP A 327 25.90 -5.67 -22.76
C ASP A 327 27.16 -6.49 -22.45
N ASP A 328 27.95 -6.00 -21.49
CA ASP A 328 29.21 -6.61 -21.07
C ASP A 328 29.09 -7.43 -19.77
N ASN A 329 27.85 -7.69 -19.33
CA ASN A 329 27.54 -8.56 -18.21
C ASN A 329 26.57 -9.69 -18.61
N GLY A 330 25.46 -9.33 -19.27
CA GLY A 330 24.42 -10.24 -19.74
C GLY A 330 23.10 -10.18 -18.98
N HIS A 331 23.07 -9.59 -17.78
CA HIS A 331 21.86 -9.47 -16.96
C HIS A 331 20.79 -8.61 -17.64
N GLY A 332 21.16 -7.44 -18.18
CA GLY A 332 20.24 -6.54 -18.86
C GLY A 332 19.64 -7.13 -20.14
N THR A 333 20.43 -7.86 -20.93
CA THR A 333 19.93 -8.60 -22.11
C THR A 333 18.92 -9.67 -21.72
N HIS A 334 19.18 -10.40 -20.64
CA HIS A 334 18.27 -11.42 -20.11
C HIS A 334 16.94 -10.79 -19.66
N CYS A 335 17.00 -9.69 -18.90
CA CYS A 335 15.80 -8.95 -18.46
C CYS A 335 15.02 -8.35 -19.63
N ALA A 336 15.71 -7.79 -20.63
CA ALA A 336 15.09 -7.23 -21.83
C ALA A 336 14.31 -8.29 -22.62
N ALA A 337 14.88 -9.50 -22.77
CA ALA A 337 14.21 -10.60 -23.43
C ALA A 337 12.99 -11.12 -22.66
N ILE A 338 13.03 -11.18 -21.33
CA ILE A 338 11.84 -11.53 -20.52
C ILE A 338 10.72 -10.50 -20.73
N ALA A 339 11.06 -9.21 -20.76
CA ALA A 339 10.07 -8.16 -20.91
C ALA A 339 9.42 -8.17 -22.30
N ALA A 340 10.24 -8.25 -23.37
CA ALA A 340 9.77 -7.97 -24.72
C ALA A 340 10.47 -8.75 -25.84
N GLY A 341 11.22 -9.81 -25.54
CA GLY A 341 11.89 -10.62 -26.55
C GLY A 341 10.90 -11.30 -27.51
N THR A 342 11.18 -11.28 -28.81
CA THR A 342 10.37 -11.97 -29.83
C THR A 342 10.48 -13.50 -29.71
N GLY A 343 11.59 -13.96 -29.13
CA GLY A 343 11.96 -15.35 -29.01
C GLY A 343 12.82 -15.85 -30.17
N GLY A 344 12.98 -15.10 -31.28
CA GLY A 344 13.84 -15.47 -32.41
C GLY A 344 13.56 -16.87 -32.95
N GLY A 345 12.29 -17.25 -33.05
CA GLY A 345 11.88 -18.62 -33.42
C GLY A 345 12.07 -19.69 -32.34
N SER A 346 12.56 -19.35 -31.15
CA SER A 346 12.57 -20.22 -29.96
C SER A 346 11.24 -20.17 -29.20
N LYS A 347 11.10 -21.01 -28.17
CA LYS A 347 9.93 -21.00 -27.26
C LYS A 347 10.02 -19.93 -26.16
N TYR A 348 11.15 -19.24 -26.03
CA TYR A 348 11.44 -18.32 -24.94
C TYR A 348 11.03 -16.90 -25.33
N VAL A 349 9.72 -16.69 -25.46
CA VAL A 349 9.11 -15.42 -25.86
C VAL A 349 8.89 -14.56 -24.61
N GLY A 350 9.16 -13.27 -24.71
CA GLY A 350 8.90 -12.29 -23.64
C GLY A 350 7.42 -12.01 -23.45
N VAL A 351 7.06 -11.33 -22.37
CA VAL A 351 5.65 -11.03 -22.03
C VAL A 351 5.02 -10.06 -23.03
N ALA A 352 5.77 -9.07 -23.52
CA ALA A 352 5.31 -8.10 -24.52
C ALA A 352 6.20 -8.15 -25.79
N PRO A 353 6.12 -9.22 -26.60
CA PRO A 353 7.06 -9.49 -27.69
C PRO A 353 7.05 -8.43 -28.81
N ARG A 354 6.06 -7.53 -28.84
CA ARG A 354 5.96 -6.42 -29.80
C ARG A 354 6.15 -5.03 -29.20
N ALA A 355 6.48 -4.95 -27.92
CA ALA A 355 6.92 -3.71 -27.31
C ALA A 355 8.35 -3.35 -27.75
N GLU A 356 8.62 -2.09 -28.03
CA GLU A 356 9.97 -1.61 -28.30
C GLU A 356 10.79 -1.55 -27.01
N LEU A 357 12.10 -1.56 -27.14
CA LEU A 357 13.04 -1.49 -26.02
C LEU A 357 13.96 -0.27 -26.13
N VAL A 358 14.23 0.32 -24.97
CA VAL A 358 15.29 1.30 -24.80
C VAL A 358 16.27 0.80 -23.74
N GLY A 359 17.53 0.63 -24.11
CA GLY A 359 18.57 0.18 -23.18
C GLY A 359 19.24 1.35 -22.47
N VAL A 360 19.19 1.38 -21.14
CA VAL A 360 19.84 2.41 -20.32
C VAL A 360 20.85 1.75 -19.41
N LYS A 361 22.12 1.75 -19.83
CA LYS A 361 23.21 1.12 -19.09
C LYS A 361 23.65 2.01 -17.91
N VAL A 362 23.39 1.53 -16.71
CA VAL A 362 23.76 2.16 -15.42
C VAL A 362 24.61 1.24 -14.53
N LEU A 363 24.74 -0.05 -14.90
CA LEU A 363 25.55 -1.03 -14.21
C LEU A 363 26.77 -1.43 -15.05
N ASP A 364 27.92 -1.61 -14.40
CA ASP A 364 29.17 -2.05 -15.02
C ASP A 364 29.18 -3.55 -15.38
N SER A 365 30.28 -4.03 -15.95
CA SER A 365 30.44 -5.43 -16.37
C SER A 365 30.36 -6.45 -15.22
N ARG A 366 30.43 -6.00 -13.97
CA ARG A 366 30.25 -6.84 -12.77
C ARG A 366 28.82 -6.73 -12.20
N GLY A 367 27.91 -6.07 -12.91
CA GLY A 367 26.54 -5.86 -12.45
C GLY A 367 26.45 -4.87 -11.29
N SER A 368 27.36 -3.90 -11.20
CA SER A 368 27.36 -2.89 -10.14
C SER A 368 27.39 -1.46 -10.69
N GLY A 369 26.68 -0.54 -10.06
CA GLY A 369 26.63 0.87 -10.47
C GLY A 369 26.43 1.79 -9.27
N TYR A 370 26.62 3.09 -9.43
CA TYR A 370 26.31 4.05 -8.37
C TYR A 370 24.84 4.45 -8.39
N ILE A 371 24.26 4.77 -7.23
CA ILE A 371 22.89 5.31 -7.15
C ILE A 371 22.75 6.54 -8.07
N SER A 372 23.76 7.40 -8.12
CA SER A 372 23.77 8.57 -8.99
C SER A 372 23.66 8.24 -10.49
N ASP A 373 24.27 7.15 -10.95
CA ASP A 373 24.17 6.68 -12.34
C ASP A 373 22.75 6.16 -12.63
N VAL A 374 22.15 5.44 -11.68
CA VAL A 374 20.76 4.96 -11.80
C VAL A 374 19.78 6.13 -11.86
N ILE A 375 19.92 7.13 -10.98
CA ILE A 375 19.08 8.34 -10.99
C ILE A 375 19.22 9.07 -12.33
N SER A 376 20.43 9.19 -12.86
CA SER A 376 20.67 9.78 -14.19
C SER A 376 19.99 8.98 -15.31
N GLY A 377 19.97 7.65 -15.19
CA GLY A 377 19.25 6.76 -16.11
C GLY A 377 17.73 6.95 -16.08
N ILE A 378 17.13 7.01 -14.88
CA ILE A 378 15.71 7.26 -14.69
C ILE A 378 15.33 8.63 -15.23
N GLU A 379 16.12 9.66 -14.92
CA GLU A 379 15.92 11.01 -15.42
C GLU A 379 15.94 11.06 -16.96
N TRP A 380 16.90 10.39 -17.59
CA TRP A 380 16.97 10.33 -19.04
C TRP A 380 15.75 9.65 -19.66
N CYS A 381 15.22 8.60 -19.03
CA CYS A 381 13.97 7.98 -19.45
C CYS A 381 12.81 9.00 -19.40
N VAL A 382 12.70 9.78 -18.32
CA VAL A 382 11.66 10.82 -18.18
C VAL A 382 11.83 11.92 -19.24
N GLN A 383 13.06 12.33 -19.54
CA GLN A 383 13.35 13.37 -20.53
C GLN A 383 13.05 12.91 -21.97
N GLU A 384 13.32 11.65 -22.31
CA GLU A 384 13.16 11.13 -23.66
C GLU A 384 11.83 10.37 -23.87
N LYS A 385 10.97 10.28 -22.84
CA LYS A 385 9.73 9.48 -22.89
C LYS A 385 8.81 9.82 -24.07
N GLU A 386 8.71 11.09 -24.45
CA GLU A 386 7.84 11.51 -25.56
C GLU A 386 8.46 11.16 -26.92
N LYS A 387 9.80 11.18 -26.99
CA LYS A 387 10.54 10.91 -28.22
C LYS A 387 10.54 9.43 -28.58
N TYR A 388 10.73 8.56 -27.58
CA TYR A 388 10.76 7.12 -27.75
C TYR A 388 9.52 6.44 -27.19
N ASN A 389 8.43 7.18 -26.95
CA ASN A 389 7.17 6.65 -26.40
C ASN A 389 7.35 5.70 -25.19
N ILE A 390 8.28 6.02 -24.30
CA ILE A 390 8.57 5.23 -23.10
C ILE A 390 7.37 5.32 -22.17
N LYS A 391 6.80 4.17 -21.82
CA LYS A 391 5.69 4.07 -20.85
C LYS A 391 6.08 3.32 -19.59
N VAL A 392 7.08 2.44 -19.69
CA VAL A 392 7.49 1.55 -18.59
C VAL A 392 8.99 1.67 -18.36
N ILE A 393 9.41 1.75 -17.09
CA ILE A 393 10.80 1.58 -16.67
C ILE A 393 10.89 0.26 -15.88
N SER A 394 11.84 -0.60 -16.26
CA SER A 394 12.18 -1.82 -15.54
C SER A 394 13.55 -1.68 -14.86
N LEU A 395 13.60 -1.87 -13.54
CA LEU A 395 14.78 -1.74 -12.69
C LEU A 395 15.00 -3.05 -11.91
N SER A 396 15.74 -3.98 -12.51
CA SER A 396 16.12 -5.27 -11.94
C SER A 396 17.40 -5.18 -11.09
N LEU A 397 17.44 -4.19 -10.19
CA LEU A 397 18.61 -3.83 -9.41
C LEU A 397 18.22 -3.25 -8.04
N GLY A 398 19.19 -3.18 -7.14
CA GLY A 398 18.99 -2.44 -5.90
C GLY A 398 20.18 -2.48 -4.95
N ALA A 399 19.97 -1.92 -3.76
CA ALA A 399 20.97 -1.81 -2.71
C ALA A 399 20.34 -1.87 -1.32
N GLY A 400 21.18 -2.21 -0.33
CA GLY A 400 20.81 -2.18 1.07
C GLY A 400 19.68 -3.13 1.44
N ILE A 401 19.22 -3.01 2.68
CA ILE A 401 18.02 -3.66 3.19
C ILE A 401 17.17 -2.59 3.86
N ASN A 402 15.90 -2.57 3.50
CA ASN A 402 14.85 -1.74 4.05
C ASN A 402 15.08 -0.22 3.97
N SER A 403 13.99 0.53 3.82
CA SER A 403 13.97 1.98 3.94
C SER A 403 12.53 2.45 4.18
N ASP A 404 12.35 3.74 4.47
CA ASP A 404 11.05 4.38 4.57
C ASP A 404 10.57 4.96 3.22
N GLY A 405 11.31 4.69 2.12
CA GLY A 405 11.03 5.24 0.80
C GLY A 405 11.51 6.68 0.59
N SER A 406 12.38 7.20 1.46
CA SER A 406 12.88 8.60 1.38
C SER A 406 14.31 8.75 0.85
N THR A 407 14.93 7.67 0.34
CA THR A 407 16.28 7.77 -0.23
C THR A 407 16.25 8.48 -1.60
N PRO A 408 17.38 9.06 -2.05
CA PRO A 408 17.42 9.75 -3.35
C PRO A 408 16.97 8.89 -4.53
N LEU A 409 17.27 7.59 -4.53
CA LEU A 409 16.86 6.69 -5.60
C LEU A 409 15.35 6.43 -5.59
N GLU A 410 14.75 6.31 -4.42
CA GLU A 410 13.31 6.08 -4.26
C GLU A 410 12.51 7.33 -4.62
N GLU A 411 12.98 8.51 -4.21
CA GLU A 411 12.38 9.78 -4.63
C GLU A 411 12.46 9.95 -6.15
N ALA A 412 13.59 9.60 -6.79
CA ALA A 412 13.70 9.61 -8.25
C ALA A 412 12.70 8.66 -8.92
N CYS A 413 12.51 7.46 -8.36
CA CYS A 413 11.54 6.49 -8.89
C CYS A 413 10.09 7.01 -8.73
N ASP A 414 9.73 7.53 -7.56
CA ASP A 414 8.40 8.09 -7.31
C ASP A 414 8.12 9.30 -8.22
N ASN A 415 9.11 10.17 -8.45
CA ASN A 415 9.00 11.29 -9.37
C ASN A 415 8.87 10.84 -10.84
N ALA A 416 9.48 9.72 -11.23
CA ALA A 416 9.27 9.13 -12.55
C ALA A 416 7.84 8.58 -12.72
N VAL A 417 7.26 8.02 -11.65
CA VAL A 417 5.84 7.62 -11.65
C VAL A 417 4.93 8.85 -11.80
N ASP A 418 5.22 9.94 -11.08
CA ASP A 418 4.48 11.20 -11.23
C ASP A 418 4.62 11.82 -12.62
N ALA A 419 5.75 11.58 -13.29
CA ALA A 419 5.96 11.98 -14.67
C ALA A 419 5.20 11.11 -15.69
N GLY A 420 4.43 10.11 -15.24
CA GLY A 420 3.54 9.29 -16.08
C GLY A 420 4.15 7.98 -16.58
N LEU A 421 5.24 7.50 -15.99
CA LEU A 421 5.86 6.20 -16.32
C LEU A 421 5.46 5.13 -15.29
N ALA A 422 5.10 3.93 -15.74
CA ALA A 422 4.99 2.79 -14.84
C ALA A 422 6.40 2.29 -14.48
N VAL A 423 6.77 2.32 -13.20
CA VAL A 423 8.11 1.94 -12.74
C VAL A 423 8.02 0.61 -11.99
N CYS A 424 8.61 -0.44 -12.58
CA CYS A 424 8.68 -1.77 -11.98
C CYS A 424 10.08 -1.98 -11.40
N VAL A 425 10.15 -2.36 -10.12
CA VAL A 425 11.41 -2.53 -9.38
C VAL A 425 11.47 -3.90 -8.70
N ALA A 426 12.65 -4.50 -8.67
CA ALA A 426 12.87 -5.75 -7.95
C ALA A 426 12.78 -5.54 -6.43
N ALA A 427 12.11 -6.45 -5.71
CA ALA A 427 12.03 -6.41 -4.25
C ALA A 427 13.38 -6.65 -3.56
N GLY A 428 14.25 -7.44 -4.20
CA GLY A 428 15.54 -7.86 -3.67
C GLY A 428 15.63 -9.35 -3.38
N ASN A 429 16.86 -9.83 -3.20
CA ASN A 429 17.17 -11.25 -2.97
C ASN A 429 17.77 -11.52 -1.58
N THR A 430 17.32 -10.78 -0.56
CA THR A 430 17.85 -10.92 0.83
C THR A 430 16.86 -11.65 1.75
N GLY A 431 15.87 -12.32 1.17
CA GLY A 431 15.01 -13.24 1.91
C GLY A 431 15.71 -14.55 2.29
N PRO A 432 15.05 -15.41 3.07
CA PRO A 432 13.72 -15.19 3.65
C PRO A 432 13.81 -14.34 4.93
N GLY A 433 12.81 -13.50 5.19
CA GLY A 433 12.73 -12.71 6.42
C GLY A 433 12.03 -11.37 6.24
N ASP A 434 11.34 -10.93 7.28
CA ASP A 434 10.66 -9.64 7.29
C ASP A 434 11.65 -8.49 7.12
N ASN A 435 11.18 -7.37 6.58
CA ASN A 435 11.94 -6.13 6.49
C ASN A 435 13.22 -6.26 5.63
N THR A 436 13.15 -7.05 4.55
CA THR A 436 14.28 -7.33 3.65
C THR A 436 14.14 -6.71 2.26
N VAL A 437 13.03 -6.02 1.97
CA VAL A 437 12.85 -5.27 0.72
C VAL A 437 13.94 -4.21 0.60
N GLY A 438 14.66 -4.17 -0.53
CA GLY A 438 15.78 -3.24 -0.74
C GLY A 438 15.36 -1.90 -1.32
N ILE A 439 16.34 -1.01 -1.54
CA ILE A 439 16.19 0.24 -2.29
C ILE A 439 16.38 -0.08 -3.78
N PRO A 440 15.49 0.31 -4.71
CA PRO A 440 14.32 1.19 -4.54
C PRO A 440 12.98 0.47 -4.31
N GLY A 441 12.97 -0.83 -4.00
CA GLY A 441 11.76 -1.60 -3.71
C GLY A 441 10.87 -1.02 -2.61
N CYS A 442 11.43 -0.20 -1.70
CA CYS A 442 10.67 0.53 -0.70
C CYS A 442 10.07 1.86 -1.20
N ALA A 443 10.27 2.30 -2.45
CA ALA A 443 9.61 3.51 -2.97
C ALA A 443 8.07 3.40 -2.91
N LYS A 444 7.36 4.54 -2.81
CA LYS A 444 5.93 4.54 -2.46
C LYS A 444 5.03 4.20 -3.66
N LYS A 445 5.37 4.70 -4.84
CA LYS A 445 4.51 4.71 -6.03
C LYS A 445 4.86 3.62 -7.04
N VAL A 446 6.08 3.09 -6.98
CA VAL A 446 6.56 2.00 -7.85
C VAL A 446 5.77 0.70 -7.67
N ILE A 447 5.88 -0.19 -8.64
CA ILE A 447 5.43 -1.58 -8.57
C ILE A 447 6.63 -2.44 -8.16
N THR A 448 6.66 -2.85 -6.89
CA THR A 448 7.73 -3.68 -6.33
C THR A 448 7.41 -5.15 -6.52
N VAL A 449 8.33 -5.90 -7.13
CA VAL A 449 8.09 -7.25 -7.62
C VAL A 449 8.90 -8.29 -6.83
N GLY A 450 8.21 -9.20 -6.16
CA GLY A 450 8.78 -10.40 -5.55
C GLY A 450 8.87 -11.57 -6.54
N ALA A 451 9.55 -12.64 -6.14
CA ALA A 451 9.76 -13.82 -6.99
C ALA A 451 9.05 -15.06 -6.45
N VAL A 452 8.39 -15.79 -7.36
CA VAL A 452 7.86 -17.15 -7.12
C VAL A 452 8.48 -18.17 -8.07
N ASP A 453 8.34 -19.44 -7.74
CA ASP A 453 8.57 -20.55 -8.67
C ASP A 453 7.37 -20.75 -9.64
N ASP A 454 7.52 -21.70 -10.57
CA ASP A 454 6.50 -22.08 -11.55
C ASP A 454 5.20 -22.63 -10.93
N ASN A 455 5.23 -23.03 -9.66
CA ASN A 455 4.08 -23.49 -8.90
C ASN A 455 3.43 -22.34 -8.09
N GLY A 456 3.90 -21.10 -8.26
CA GLY A 456 3.44 -19.93 -7.52
C GLY A 456 3.87 -19.95 -6.05
N ARG A 457 4.92 -20.70 -5.68
CA ARG A 457 5.49 -20.66 -4.33
C ARG A 457 6.55 -19.57 -4.23
N VAL A 458 6.51 -18.76 -3.19
CA VAL A 458 7.51 -17.71 -2.95
C VAL A 458 8.92 -18.30 -2.93
N ALA A 459 9.81 -17.70 -3.72
CA ALA A 459 11.20 -18.09 -3.76
C ALA A 459 11.86 -17.74 -2.43
N THR A 460 12.69 -18.64 -1.89
CA THR A 460 13.31 -18.44 -0.57
C THR A 460 14.18 -17.19 -0.52
N PHE A 461 14.83 -16.82 -1.62
CA PHE A 461 15.64 -15.62 -1.70
C PHE A 461 14.81 -14.33 -1.79
N SER A 462 13.53 -14.39 -2.19
CA SER A 462 12.72 -13.20 -2.43
C SER A 462 12.60 -12.37 -1.15
N SER A 463 12.92 -11.10 -1.23
CA SER A 463 12.76 -10.17 -0.11
C SER A 463 11.30 -9.97 0.26
N TRP A 464 11.02 -9.89 1.57
CA TRP A 464 9.69 -9.74 2.16
C TRP A 464 9.58 -8.43 2.94
N GLY A 465 8.37 -7.90 2.99
CA GLY A 465 8.05 -6.69 3.72
C GLY A 465 7.97 -6.86 5.23
N ASN A 466 7.52 -5.84 5.95
CA ASN A 466 7.12 -4.53 5.40
C ASN A 466 8.33 -3.61 5.16
N THR A 467 8.08 -2.40 4.65
CA THR A 467 9.09 -1.32 4.67
C THR A 467 9.35 -0.85 6.11
N SER A 468 10.34 0.01 6.36
CA SER A 468 10.63 0.48 7.73
C SER A 468 9.54 1.41 8.28
N ASP A 469 8.76 2.02 7.38
CA ASP A 469 7.51 2.72 7.65
C ASP A 469 6.26 1.82 7.43
N GLU A 470 6.45 0.51 7.51
CA GLU A 470 5.47 -0.59 7.44
C GLU A 470 4.42 -0.55 6.35
N ARG A 471 4.83 -0.07 5.18
CA ARG A 471 4.07 -0.26 3.97
C ARG A 471 4.24 -1.70 3.49
N LEU A 472 3.13 -2.28 3.04
CA LEU A 472 3.14 -3.59 2.45
C LEU A 472 3.99 -3.58 1.17
N LYS A 473 5.01 -4.45 1.16
CA LYS A 473 5.86 -4.76 0.00
C LYS A 473 6.27 -6.24 0.07
N PRO A 474 6.58 -6.93 -1.05
CA PRO A 474 6.39 -6.47 -2.43
C PRO A 474 4.92 -6.15 -2.74
N ASP A 475 4.65 -5.42 -3.82
CA ASP A 475 3.26 -5.19 -4.23
C ASP A 475 2.70 -6.45 -4.90
N ILE A 476 3.49 -7.13 -5.73
CA ILE A 476 3.07 -8.33 -6.49
C ILE A 476 4.25 -9.28 -6.63
N CYS A 477 3.99 -10.56 -6.89
CA CYS A 477 5.00 -11.53 -7.28
C CYS A 477 4.84 -11.95 -8.74
N ALA A 478 5.95 -12.30 -9.39
CA ALA A 478 5.95 -12.95 -10.71
C ALA A 478 6.99 -14.08 -10.73
N VAL A 479 7.02 -14.87 -11.80
CA VAL A 479 7.91 -16.04 -11.84
C VAL A 479 9.36 -15.54 -11.93
N GLY A 480 10.19 -15.95 -10.99
CA GLY A 480 11.56 -15.46 -10.88
C GLY A 480 12.57 -16.58 -10.65
N VAL A 481 12.15 -17.85 -10.68
CA VAL A 481 13.02 -19.00 -10.44
C VAL A 481 13.22 -19.75 -11.75
N GLN A 482 14.49 -19.95 -12.13
CA GLN A 482 14.91 -20.72 -13.31
C GLN A 482 14.34 -20.21 -14.64
N ILE A 483 14.34 -18.89 -14.83
CA ILE A 483 13.85 -18.25 -16.06
C ILE A 483 14.92 -18.31 -17.15
N THR A 484 14.55 -18.87 -18.31
CA THR A 484 15.41 -18.97 -19.49
C THR A 484 15.09 -17.86 -20.47
N ALA A 485 16.08 -17.04 -20.83
CA ALA A 485 15.95 -15.93 -21.77
C ALA A 485 17.28 -15.68 -22.51
N ALA A 486 17.31 -14.66 -23.37
CA ALA A 486 18.45 -14.37 -24.24
C ALA A 486 19.77 -14.22 -23.47
N LYS A 487 20.84 -14.78 -24.04
CA LYS A 487 22.19 -14.71 -23.50
C LYS A 487 22.99 -13.69 -24.29
N ALA A 488 23.45 -12.63 -23.64
CA ALA A 488 24.28 -11.62 -24.28
C ALA A 488 25.56 -12.19 -24.90
N ASN A 489 26.05 -11.50 -25.94
CA ASN A 489 27.24 -11.86 -26.72
C ASN A 489 27.10 -13.24 -27.38
N SER A 490 25.88 -13.55 -27.82
CA SER A 490 25.52 -14.76 -28.55
C SER A 490 24.40 -14.41 -29.51
N ASP A 491 24.50 -14.84 -30.76
CA ASP A 491 23.49 -14.52 -31.78
C ASP A 491 22.16 -15.26 -31.50
N HIS A 492 22.24 -16.51 -30.99
CA HIS A 492 21.08 -17.42 -30.81
C HIS A 492 21.04 -18.12 -29.43
N GLY A 493 21.76 -17.58 -28.44
CA GLY A 493 22.03 -18.31 -27.19
C GLY A 493 21.01 -17.99 -26.10
N TYR A 494 20.55 -18.99 -25.36
CA TYR A 494 19.69 -18.76 -24.19
C TYR A 494 20.40 -19.21 -22.91
N THR A 495 20.10 -18.54 -21.80
CA THR A 495 20.66 -18.85 -20.47
C THR A 495 19.60 -18.73 -19.40
N THR A 496 19.78 -19.46 -18.30
CA THR A 496 18.82 -19.55 -17.19
C THR A 496 19.34 -18.83 -15.96
N PHE A 497 18.54 -17.93 -15.40
CA PHE A 497 18.81 -17.20 -14.15
C PHE A 497 17.64 -17.30 -13.18
N SER A 498 17.90 -17.05 -11.90
CA SER A 498 16.85 -16.85 -10.89
C SER A 498 17.07 -15.50 -10.20
N GLY A 499 16.01 -14.91 -9.68
CA GLY A 499 16.06 -13.64 -8.96
C GLY A 499 14.76 -12.85 -9.07
N THR A 500 14.54 -11.93 -8.14
CA THR A 500 13.52 -10.88 -8.32
C THR A 500 13.80 -10.03 -9.56
N SER A 501 15.05 -9.99 -10.03
CA SER A 501 15.43 -9.46 -11.33
C SER A 501 14.73 -10.10 -12.53
N MET A 502 14.37 -11.37 -12.46
CA MET A 502 13.68 -12.07 -13.57
C MET A 502 12.16 -11.89 -13.48
N ALA A 503 11.61 -11.80 -12.27
CA ALA A 503 10.19 -11.52 -12.05
C ALA A 503 9.80 -10.09 -12.46
N THR A 504 10.67 -9.11 -12.20
CA THR A 504 10.44 -7.68 -12.50
C THR A 504 10.12 -7.39 -13.98
N PRO A 505 10.88 -7.88 -14.97
CA PRO A 505 10.58 -7.67 -16.38
C PRO A 505 9.29 -8.34 -16.85
N GLU A 506 8.82 -9.42 -16.20
CA GLU A 506 7.50 -9.99 -16.52
C GLU A 506 6.37 -8.98 -16.22
N VAL A 507 6.43 -8.33 -15.06
CA VAL A 507 5.47 -7.28 -14.66
C VAL A 507 5.61 -6.04 -15.55
N ALA A 508 6.83 -5.69 -15.96
CA ALA A 508 7.07 -4.59 -16.90
C ALA A 508 6.44 -4.88 -18.29
N GLY A 509 6.58 -6.11 -18.79
CA GLY A 509 5.91 -6.55 -20.01
C GLY A 509 4.39 -6.52 -19.86
N ALA A 510 3.84 -7.01 -18.74
CA ALA A 510 2.41 -6.94 -18.47
C ALA A 510 1.89 -5.48 -18.46
N ALA A 511 2.62 -4.56 -17.84
CA ALA A 511 2.30 -3.13 -17.87
C ALA A 511 2.27 -2.59 -19.32
N ALA A 512 3.19 -3.01 -20.19
CA ALA A 512 3.19 -2.62 -21.60
C ALA A 512 1.95 -3.14 -22.35
N LEU A 513 1.52 -4.38 -22.09
CA LEU A 513 0.27 -4.92 -22.65
C LEU A 513 -0.96 -4.11 -22.20
N LEU A 514 -0.99 -3.64 -20.95
CA LEU A 514 -2.10 -2.81 -20.46
C LEU A 514 -2.10 -1.42 -21.12
N PHE A 515 -0.93 -0.83 -21.37
CA PHE A 515 -0.83 0.41 -22.15
C PHE A 515 -1.26 0.24 -23.60
N GLU A 516 -0.98 -0.91 -24.23
CA GLU A 516 -1.50 -1.23 -25.56
C GLU A 516 -3.04 -1.30 -25.54
N CYS A 517 -3.62 -1.95 -24.52
CA CYS A 517 -5.08 -2.02 -24.37
C CYS A 517 -5.73 -0.64 -24.23
N ASN A 518 -5.09 0.25 -23.47
CA ASN A 518 -5.53 1.62 -23.29
C ASN A 518 -4.36 2.55 -22.95
N SER A 519 -3.92 3.33 -23.94
CA SER A 519 -2.78 4.24 -23.81
C SER A 519 -3.04 5.44 -22.90
N SER A 520 -4.28 5.65 -22.44
CA SER A 520 -4.65 6.73 -21.52
C SER A 520 -4.55 6.34 -20.05
N LEU A 521 -4.23 5.08 -19.74
CA LEU A 521 -4.09 4.62 -18.36
C LEU A 521 -2.96 5.39 -17.66
N LYS A 522 -3.20 5.79 -16.42
CA LYS A 522 -2.15 6.33 -15.55
C LYS A 522 -1.33 5.18 -14.96
N PRO A 523 -0.06 5.42 -14.60
CA PRO A 523 0.76 4.42 -13.89
C PRO A 523 0.08 3.85 -12.63
N SER A 524 -0.66 4.67 -11.90
CA SER A 524 -1.42 4.23 -10.74
C SER A 524 -2.56 3.27 -11.09
N GLU A 525 -3.23 3.49 -12.22
CA GLU A 525 -4.27 2.59 -12.72
C GLU A 525 -3.68 1.27 -13.21
N ILE A 526 -2.51 1.29 -13.85
CA ILE A 526 -1.75 0.11 -14.24
C ILE A 526 -1.41 -0.73 -13.01
N LYS A 527 -0.79 -0.10 -11.99
CA LYS A 527 -0.50 -0.74 -10.71
C LYS A 527 -1.77 -1.35 -10.12
N ARG A 528 -2.85 -0.59 -10.00
CA ARG A 528 -4.13 -1.07 -9.45
C ARG A 528 -4.68 -2.28 -10.22
N ILE A 529 -4.67 -2.25 -11.56
CA ILE A 529 -5.17 -3.36 -12.38
C ILE A 529 -4.36 -4.64 -12.10
N LEU A 530 -3.03 -4.55 -12.12
CA LEU A 530 -2.16 -5.69 -11.87
C LEU A 530 -2.40 -6.30 -10.48
N LEU A 531 -2.59 -5.46 -9.47
CA LEU A 531 -2.84 -5.90 -8.09
C LEU A 531 -4.25 -6.48 -7.89
N GLU A 532 -5.28 -5.89 -8.51
CA GLU A 532 -6.67 -6.37 -8.42
C GLU A 532 -6.88 -7.71 -9.12
N THR A 533 -6.05 -8.03 -10.12
CA THR A 533 -6.17 -9.26 -10.91
C THR A 533 -5.16 -10.33 -10.53
N ALA A 534 -4.25 -10.05 -9.60
CA ALA A 534 -3.28 -11.03 -9.13
C ALA A 534 -3.97 -12.27 -8.53
N GLU A 535 -3.37 -13.44 -8.73
CA GLU A 535 -3.80 -14.68 -8.09
C GLU A 535 -3.33 -14.65 -6.63
N ASP A 536 -4.27 -14.47 -5.70
CA ASP A 536 -4.02 -14.50 -4.26
C ASP A 536 -3.40 -15.85 -3.83
N LYS A 537 -2.24 -15.79 -3.19
CA LYS A 537 -1.46 -16.92 -2.69
C LYS A 537 -0.97 -16.59 -1.28
N GLY A 538 -0.81 -17.61 -0.46
CA GLY A 538 -0.33 -17.44 0.91
C GLY A 538 -1.48 -17.19 1.87
N GLN A 539 -1.39 -16.11 2.65
CA GLN A 539 -2.49 -15.70 3.52
C GLN A 539 -3.58 -15.06 2.66
N THR A 540 -4.86 -15.29 2.96
CA THR A 540 -5.94 -14.64 2.22
C THR A 540 -5.83 -13.12 2.31
N GLY A 541 -5.81 -12.46 1.15
CA GLY A 541 -5.62 -11.03 1.02
C GLY A 541 -4.14 -10.62 1.07
N PRO A 542 -3.85 -9.30 0.96
CA PRO A 542 -2.49 -8.84 0.77
C PRO A 542 -1.57 -9.18 1.95
N ASP A 543 -0.40 -9.75 1.66
CA ASP A 543 0.58 -10.18 2.66
C ASP A 543 2.03 -9.78 2.33
N LYS A 544 2.90 -9.84 3.34
CA LYS A 544 4.30 -9.36 3.24
C LYS A 544 5.21 -10.22 2.34
N THR A 545 4.72 -11.35 1.85
CA THR A 545 5.48 -12.33 1.06
C THR A 545 5.05 -12.32 -0.41
N TYR A 546 3.75 -12.35 -0.69
CA TYR A 546 3.19 -12.34 -2.04
C TYR A 546 2.67 -10.97 -2.48
N GLY A 547 2.62 -9.99 -1.58
CA GLY A 547 1.90 -8.75 -1.85
C GLY A 547 0.44 -9.05 -2.07
N TYR A 548 -0.13 -8.62 -3.20
CA TYR A 548 -1.50 -8.92 -3.60
C TYR A 548 -1.65 -10.27 -4.32
N GLY A 549 -0.55 -10.99 -4.56
CA GLY A 549 -0.57 -12.30 -5.20
C GLY A 549 0.42 -12.44 -6.35
N VAL A 550 0.21 -13.47 -7.17
CA VAL A 550 1.03 -13.76 -8.34
C VAL A 550 0.41 -13.12 -9.58
N LEU A 551 1.25 -12.54 -10.44
CA LEU A 551 0.85 -11.91 -11.69
C LEU A 551 -0.02 -12.83 -12.56
N ASP A 552 -1.23 -12.36 -12.88
CA ASP A 552 -2.11 -12.95 -13.89
C ASP A 552 -2.32 -11.94 -15.02
N VAL A 553 -1.53 -12.11 -16.09
CA VAL A 553 -1.54 -11.23 -17.26
C VAL A 553 -2.87 -11.29 -18.02
N GLU A 554 -3.47 -12.48 -18.11
CA GLU A 554 -4.73 -12.65 -18.85
C GLU A 554 -5.87 -11.93 -18.15
N SER A 555 -6.00 -12.11 -16.83
CA SER A 555 -7.00 -11.41 -16.03
C SER A 555 -6.81 -9.89 -16.09
N ALA A 556 -5.58 -9.40 -16.03
CA ALA A 556 -5.24 -7.98 -16.13
C ALA A 556 -5.69 -7.37 -17.47
N VAL A 557 -5.30 -7.99 -18.58
CA VAL A 557 -5.66 -7.55 -19.95
C VAL A 557 -7.18 -7.58 -20.14
N ASN A 558 -7.83 -8.68 -19.77
CA ASN A 558 -9.28 -8.83 -19.90
C ASN A 558 -10.04 -7.78 -19.07
N MET A 559 -9.51 -7.36 -17.93
CA MET A 559 -10.11 -6.29 -17.13
C MET A 559 -10.14 -4.95 -17.87
N VAL A 560 -9.09 -4.62 -18.64
CA VAL A 560 -9.02 -3.37 -19.42
C VAL A 560 -9.93 -3.46 -20.64
N LEU A 561 -9.87 -4.57 -21.38
CA LEU A 561 -10.67 -4.76 -22.61
C LEU A 561 -12.18 -4.77 -22.33
N ARG A 562 -12.63 -5.33 -21.20
CA ARG A 562 -14.05 -5.26 -20.81
C ARG A 562 -14.50 -3.84 -20.48
N LYS A 563 -13.62 -3.01 -19.91
CA LYS A 563 -13.90 -1.60 -19.60
C LYS A 563 -14.07 -0.76 -20.87
N SER A 564 -13.27 -1.01 -21.92
CA SER A 564 -13.41 -0.31 -23.20
C SER A 564 -14.70 -0.72 -23.93
N ASP A 565 -15.06 -2.01 -23.91
CA ASP A 565 -16.31 -2.50 -24.50
C ASP A 565 -17.55 -1.92 -23.79
N THR A 566 -17.55 -1.83 -22.46
CA THR A 566 -18.68 -1.27 -21.69
C THR A 566 -18.78 0.26 -21.74
N GLN A 567 -17.71 0.99 -22.11
CA GLN A 567 -17.83 2.42 -22.38
C GLN A 567 -18.55 2.72 -23.70
N ALA A 568 -18.65 1.74 -24.62
CA ALA A 568 -19.39 1.89 -25.88
C ALA A 568 -20.92 1.66 -25.73
N GLU A 569 -21.40 1.04 -24.64
CA GLU A 569 -22.81 0.66 -24.48
C GLU A 569 -23.48 1.11 -23.16
N LYS A 570 -22.94 2.09 -22.42
CA LYS A 570 -23.66 2.55 -21.21
C LYS A 570 -24.91 3.40 -21.54
N PRO A 571 -26.11 3.02 -21.05
CA PRO A 571 -27.15 3.99 -20.76
C PRO A 571 -26.60 4.98 -19.74
N LYS A 572 -27.07 6.23 -19.77
CA LYS A 572 -26.66 7.30 -18.85
C LYS A 572 -26.74 6.83 -17.38
N SER A 573 -25.60 6.45 -16.80
CA SER A 573 -25.45 6.16 -15.38
C SER A 573 -25.61 7.47 -14.61
N GLY A 574 -26.75 7.64 -13.93
CA GLY A 574 -26.88 8.66 -12.91
C GLY A 574 -25.87 8.40 -11.80
N VAL A 575 -25.20 9.46 -11.34
CA VAL A 575 -24.44 9.46 -10.10
C VAL A 575 -25.47 9.63 -8.98
N THR A 576 -25.62 8.66 -8.09
CA THR A 576 -26.37 8.85 -6.85
C THR A 576 -25.40 9.33 -5.78
N THR A 577 -25.46 10.63 -5.46
CA THR A 577 -24.86 11.21 -4.25
C THR A 577 -25.85 11.04 -3.10
N ALA A 578 -25.52 10.24 -2.09
CA ALA A 578 -26.25 10.26 -0.83
C ALA A 578 -25.56 11.29 0.10
N ASN A 579 -26.23 12.42 0.33
CA ASN A 579 -25.84 13.40 1.35
C ASN A 579 -26.29 12.87 2.71
N ILE A 580 -25.34 12.46 3.55
CA ILE A 580 -25.55 12.30 4.98
C ILE A 580 -24.57 13.25 5.69
N SER A 581 -25.09 13.91 6.72
CA SER A 581 -24.71 15.18 7.37
C SER A 581 -23.24 15.42 7.75
N ASP A 582 -22.91 16.73 7.77
CA ASP A 582 -21.65 17.44 8.03
C ASP A 582 -20.67 17.52 6.85
N GLU A 583 -20.43 18.76 6.38
CA GLU A 583 -19.91 19.17 5.05
C GLU A 583 -18.50 18.67 4.66
N ASN A 584 -17.88 17.72 5.38
CA ASN A 584 -16.55 17.16 5.07
C ASN A 584 -16.46 15.61 5.10
N ASP A 585 -17.53 14.88 5.41
CA ASP A 585 -17.51 13.43 5.69
C ASP A 585 -18.24 12.56 4.64
N THR A 586 -18.22 12.94 3.36
CA THR A 586 -18.96 12.22 2.31
C THR A 586 -18.15 11.08 1.69
N VAL A 587 -18.64 9.84 1.78
CA VAL A 587 -18.10 8.68 1.04
C VAL A 587 -18.81 8.56 -0.31
N ILE A 588 -18.05 8.62 -1.40
CA ILE A 588 -18.60 8.44 -2.76
C ILE A 588 -18.39 6.98 -3.15
N VAL A 589 -19.47 6.23 -3.38
CA VAL A 589 -19.43 4.84 -3.87
C VAL A 589 -20.00 4.71 -5.28
N THR A 590 -19.30 4.00 -6.15
CA THR A 590 -19.76 3.68 -7.51
C THR A 590 -19.57 2.19 -7.80
N PRO A 591 -20.46 1.52 -8.57
CA PRO A 591 -21.64 2.04 -9.32
C PRO A 591 -22.99 1.92 -8.59
N ALA A 592 -24.03 2.59 -9.11
CA ALA A 592 -25.40 2.57 -8.58
C ALA A 592 -26.24 1.33 -8.97
N SER A 593 -25.73 0.49 -9.88
CA SER A 593 -26.44 -0.71 -10.38
C SER A 593 -25.46 -1.79 -10.83
N GLY A 594 -25.85 -3.06 -10.77
CA GLY A 594 -25.11 -4.20 -11.30
C GLY A 594 -25.99 -5.37 -11.75
N LEU A 595 -25.41 -6.32 -12.49
CA LEU A 595 -26.12 -7.50 -13.00
C LEU A 595 -25.82 -8.73 -12.13
N LYS A 596 -26.83 -9.54 -11.81
CA LYS A 596 -26.64 -10.85 -11.15
C LYS A 596 -25.72 -11.74 -11.98
N GLY A 597 -24.66 -12.25 -11.36
CA GLY A 597 -23.61 -13.06 -12.00
C GLY A 597 -22.38 -12.27 -12.49
N GLU A 598 -22.34 -10.95 -12.33
CA GLU A 598 -21.16 -10.13 -12.64
C GLU A 598 -20.37 -9.72 -11.40
N LYS A 599 -19.12 -9.29 -11.61
CA LYS A 599 -18.33 -8.65 -10.56
C LYS A 599 -18.65 -7.14 -10.54
N ILE A 600 -19.05 -6.61 -9.39
CA ILE A 600 -19.30 -5.19 -9.19
C ILE A 600 -18.06 -4.56 -8.55
N LYS A 601 -17.57 -3.47 -9.12
CA LYS A 601 -16.46 -2.70 -8.54
C LYS A 601 -17.04 -1.72 -7.52
N ILE A 602 -16.47 -1.64 -6.33
CA ILE A 602 -16.83 -0.67 -5.32
C ILE A 602 -15.63 0.26 -5.21
N SER A 603 -15.82 1.53 -5.54
CA SER A 603 -14.80 2.58 -5.33
C SER A 603 -15.33 3.54 -4.29
N ALA A 604 -14.65 3.68 -3.15
CA ALA A 604 -15.03 4.55 -2.05
C ALA A 604 -13.96 5.62 -1.82
N LYS A 605 -14.28 6.89 -2.02
CA LYS A 605 -13.41 7.98 -1.55
C LYS A 605 -13.68 8.21 -0.06
N ILE A 606 -12.69 7.98 0.80
CA ILE A 606 -12.89 7.99 2.26
C ILE A 606 -12.15 9.21 2.84
N PRO A 607 -12.85 10.25 3.34
CA PRO A 607 -12.24 11.48 3.83
C PRO A 607 -11.65 11.34 5.24
N ILE A 608 -10.96 10.23 5.53
CA ILE A 608 -10.33 10.00 6.84
C ILE A 608 -8.84 10.27 6.73
N TYR A 609 -8.33 11.09 7.66
CA TYR A 609 -6.90 11.33 7.81
C TYR A 609 -6.43 10.89 9.21
N PRO A 610 -5.30 10.15 9.34
CA PRO A 610 -4.52 9.60 8.24
C PRO A 610 -5.30 8.55 7.43
N PRO A 611 -4.94 8.31 6.15
CA PRO A 611 -5.64 7.37 5.29
C PRO A 611 -5.80 6.01 5.99
N PRO A 612 -6.99 5.38 5.93
CA PRO A 612 -7.20 4.07 6.54
C PRO A 612 -6.22 3.02 6.00
N ILE A 613 -5.76 2.11 6.87
CA ILE A 613 -4.83 1.02 6.51
C ILE A 613 -5.51 0.09 5.50
N PHE A 614 -6.78 -0.18 5.75
CA PHE A 614 -7.70 -0.83 4.84
C PHE A 614 -9.11 -0.33 5.17
N ALA A 615 -9.98 -0.34 4.18
CA ALA A 615 -11.41 -0.15 4.39
C ALA A 615 -12.12 -1.46 4.04
N THR A 616 -13.32 -1.65 4.56
CA THR A 616 -14.16 -2.81 4.26
C THR A 616 -15.52 -2.27 3.84
N ALA A 617 -16.04 -2.75 2.72
CA ALA A 617 -17.42 -2.56 2.34
C ALA A 617 -18.22 -3.77 2.82
N SER A 618 -19.20 -3.54 3.68
CA SER A 618 -20.25 -4.49 4.06
C SER A 618 -21.50 -4.16 3.28
N MET A 619 -22.28 -5.18 2.95
CA MET A 619 -23.50 -4.96 2.19
C MET A 619 -24.69 -5.74 2.76
N HIS A 620 -25.80 -5.02 2.85
CA HIS A 620 -27.02 -5.42 3.54
C HIS A 620 -28.19 -5.41 2.55
N LEU A 621 -29.03 -6.45 2.60
CA LEU A 621 -30.31 -6.48 1.90
C LEU A 621 -31.41 -6.11 2.90
N TYR A 622 -32.10 -4.99 2.67
CA TYR A 622 -33.35 -4.73 3.39
C TYR A 622 -34.52 -5.37 2.61
N ARG A 623 -35.24 -6.31 3.23
CA ARG A 623 -36.54 -6.79 2.73
C ARG A 623 -37.64 -6.05 3.47
N GLU A 624 -38.42 -5.24 2.75
CA GLU A 624 -39.55 -4.51 3.34
C GLU A 624 -40.71 -5.44 3.79
N ASP A 625 -40.73 -6.69 3.33
CA ASP A 625 -41.88 -7.59 3.50
C ASP A 625 -41.85 -8.47 4.79
N GLU A 626 -40.78 -8.42 5.60
CA GLU A 626 -40.69 -9.16 6.85
C GLU A 626 -40.39 -8.17 8.00
N GLY A 627 -41.41 -7.87 8.80
CA GLY A 627 -41.39 -6.80 9.79
C GLY A 627 -40.18 -6.82 10.73
N GLU A 628 -39.63 -5.61 10.98
CA GLU A 628 -38.60 -5.27 11.97
C GLU A 628 -37.65 -6.40 12.39
N GLY A 629 -36.46 -6.47 11.75
CA GLY A 629 -35.25 -6.66 12.55
C GLY A 629 -34.19 -7.69 12.12
N GLU A 630 -34.14 -8.21 10.89
CA GLU A 630 -32.98 -9.01 10.46
C GLU A 630 -32.24 -8.38 9.27
N GLU A 631 -31.15 -7.66 9.57
CA GLU A 631 -30.11 -7.31 8.60
C GLU A 631 -29.32 -8.59 8.26
N GLU A 632 -29.64 -9.25 7.15
CA GLU A 632 -28.72 -10.27 6.61
C GLU A 632 -27.52 -9.55 5.97
N GLU A 633 -26.40 -9.48 6.70
CA GLU A 633 -25.11 -9.14 6.13
C GLU A 633 -24.72 -10.25 5.13
N VAL A 634 -24.71 -9.90 3.85
CA VAL A 634 -24.55 -10.90 2.79
C VAL A 634 -23.08 -11.12 2.44
N PHE A 635 -22.26 -10.06 2.46
CA PHE A 635 -20.86 -10.14 2.06
C PHE A 635 -20.02 -8.96 2.60
N LYS A 636 -18.73 -9.23 2.88
CA LYS A 636 -17.69 -8.22 3.15
C LYS A 636 -16.65 -8.23 2.05
N VAL A 637 -16.27 -7.05 1.57
CA VAL A 637 -15.19 -6.87 0.60
C VAL A 637 -14.18 -5.89 1.15
N MET A 638 -12.90 -6.25 1.13
CA MET A 638 -11.84 -5.31 1.47
C MET A 638 -11.68 -4.29 0.34
N LEU A 639 -11.69 -3.01 0.71
CA LEU A 639 -11.37 -1.89 -0.17
C LEU A 639 -9.95 -1.43 0.12
N THR A 640 -9.19 -1.18 -0.94
CA THR A 640 -7.78 -0.83 -0.84
C THR A 640 -7.44 0.37 -1.70
N ASP A 641 -6.70 1.31 -1.12
CA ASP A 641 -6.17 2.49 -1.80
C ASP A 641 -4.78 2.14 -2.34
N PHE A 642 -4.78 1.57 -3.55
CA PHE A 642 -3.60 1.00 -4.21
C PHE A 642 -2.54 2.05 -4.59
N ASP A 643 -2.95 3.29 -4.78
CA ASP A 643 -2.14 4.41 -5.25
C ASP A 643 -2.07 5.61 -4.30
N ARG A 644 -2.73 5.51 -3.14
CA ARG A 644 -2.74 6.52 -2.07
C ARG A 644 -3.35 7.85 -2.52
N ASP A 645 -4.31 7.80 -3.43
CA ASP A 645 -5.06 8.97 -3.87
C ASP A 645 -6.29 9.26 -2.97
N GLY A 646 -6.51 8.42 -1.95
CA GLY A 646 -7.66 8.48 -1.04
C GLY A 646 -8.90 7.75 -1.56
N VAL A 647 -8.78 6.99 -2.66
CA VAL A 647 -9.87 6.20 -3.26
C VAL A 647 -9.60 4.71 -3.04
N TYR A 648 -10.43 4.12 -2.17
CA TYR A 648 -10.35 2.72 -1.79
C TYR A 648 -11.19 1.89 -2.74
N ASN A 649 -10.58 0.93 -3.42
CA ASN A 649 -11.23 0.10 -4.43
C ASN A 649 -11.32 -1.36 -3.97
N GLY A 650 -12.44 -2.00 -4.26
CA GLY A 650 -12.62 -3.44 -4.07
C GLY A 650 -13.57 -4.00 -5.12
N THR A 651 -13.61 -5.32 -5.24
CA THR A 651 -14.49 -5.99 -6.19
C THR A 651 -15.34 -7.03 -5.47
N TRP A 652 -16.63 -6.99 -5.74
CA TRP A 652 -17.62 -7.86 -5.15
C TRP A 652 -18.21 -8.82 -6.19
N SER A 653 -18.51 -10.05 -5.77
CA SER A 653 -19.02 -11.12 -6.62
C SER A 653 -20.53 -11.26 -6.46
N THR A 654 -21.29 -11.20 -7.56
CA THR A 654 -22.76 -11.29 -7.52
C THR A 654 -23.36 -12.63 -7.93
N TYR A 655 -22.55 -13.69 -7.93
CA TYR A 655 -23.00 -15.02 -8.38
C TYR A 655 -24.05 -15.66 -7.47
N SER A 656 -24.00 -15.39 -6.17
CA SER A 656 -24.80 -16.09 -5.15
C SER A 656 -25.89 -15.23 -4.52
N ILE A 657 -26.23 -14.10 -5.13
CA ILE A 657 -27.14 -13.09 -4.57
C ILE A 657 -28.39 -12.91 -5.44
N GLU A 658 -29.50 -12.58 -4.79
CA GLU A 658 -30.76 -12.33 -5.46
C GLU A 658 -30.84 -10.89 -6.01
N PRO A 659 -31.61 -10.66 -7.09
CA PRO A 659 -31.88 -9.30 -7.55
C PRO A 659 -32.64 -8.52 -6.46
N GLY A 660 -32.29 -7.24 -6.31
CA GLY A 660 -32.86 -6.38 -5.27
C GLY A 660 -32.03 -5.12 -5.04
N THR A 661 -32.53 -4.23 -4.19
CA THR A 661 -31.80 -3.03 -3.75
C THR A 661 -30.97 -3.37 -2.51
N TYR A 662 -29.67 -3.16 -2.60
CA TYR A 662 -28.75 -3.38 -1.51
C TYR A 662 -28.16 -2.07 -1.01
N TYR A 663 -27.86 -2.03 0.27
CA TYR A 663 -27.26 -0.89 0.95
C TYR A 663 -25.82 -1.25 1.32
N ILE A 664 -24.89 -0.34 1.03
CA ILE A 664 -23.47 -0.52 1.27
C ILE A 664 -23.07 0.31 2.47
N ASP A 665 -22.54 -0.36 3.48
CA ASP A 665 -21.90 0.23 4.64
C ASP A 665 -20.38 0.18 4.44
N ILE A 666 -19.69 1.28 4.72
CA ILE A 666 -18.22 1.31 4.66
C ILE A 666 -17.68 1.37 6.08
N THR A 667 -16.92 0.36 6.49
CA THR A 667 -16.11 0.40 7.72
C THR A 667 -14.67 0.70 7.33
N ALA A 668 -14.19 1.88 7.68
CA ALA A 668 -12.81 2.28 7.43
C ALA A 668 -12.02 2.18 8.73
N ARG A 669 -10.95 1.38 8.73
CA ARG A 669 -10.06 1.29 9.89
C ARG A 669 -8.95 2.31 9.76
N SER A 670 -9.01 3.36 10.56
CA SER A 670 -7.96 4.37 10.61
C SER A 670 -6.63 3.78 11.11
N MET A 671 -5.50 4.45 10.84
CA MET A 671 -4.20 4.08 11.45
C MET A 671 -4.18 4.21 12.99
N ARG A 672 -5.26 4.69 13.61
CA ARG A 672 -5.44 4.76 15.06
C ARG A 672 -6.10 3.49 15.64
N GLY A 673 -6.51 2.54 14.80
CA GLY A 673 -7.25 1.34 15.23
C GLY A 673 -8.73 1.61 15.52
N GLU A 674 -9.20 2.82 15.20
CA GLU A 674 -10.60 3.21 15.30
C GLU A 674 -11.30 2.88 13.98
N ASP A 675 -12.35 2.08 14.07
CA ASP A 675 -13.25 1.77 12.97
C ASP A 675 -14.26 2.91 12.84
N LYS A 676 -14.21 3.66 11.74
CA LYS A 676 -15.25 4.63 11.38
C LYS A 676 -16.21 3.97 10.41
N GLU A 677 -17.48 3.88 10.81
CA GLU A 677 -18.53 3.26 10.03
C GLU A 677 -19.38 4.33 9.33
N PHE A 678 -19.54 4.19 8.03
CA PHE A 678 -20.41 5.01 7.19
C PHE A 678 -21.59 4.12 6.77
N LYS A 679 -22.68 4.19 7.53
CA LYS A 679 -23.90 3.45 7.25
C LYS A 679 -24.65 4.04 6.06
N ASN A 680 -25.24 3.19 5.22
CA ASN A 680 -25.94 3.55 4.00
C ASN A 680 -25.10 4.49 3.11
N ALA A 681 -23.79 4.25 3.04
CA ALA A 681 -22.86 5.05 2.25
C ALA A 681 -23.24 5.07 0.77
N ALA A 682 -23.86 4.00 0.27
CA ALA A 682 -24.54 3.99 -1.02
C ALA A 682 -25.60 2.90 -1.14
N THR A 683 -26.36 2.98 -2.23
CA THR A 683 -27.29 1.94 -2.67
C THR A 683 -26.86 1.39 -4.03
N VAL A 684 -26.96 0.08 -4.20
CA VAL A 684 -26.72 -0.61 -5.46
C VAL A 684 -27.93 -1.46 -5.82
N GLU A 685 -28.47 -1.25 -7.02
CA GLU A 685 -29.56 -2.06 -7.55
C GLU A 685 -29.00 -3.25 -8.34
N ILE A 686 -29.28 -4.47 -7.87
CA ILE A 686 -28.93 -5.71 -8.56
C ILE A 686 -30.12 -6.14 -9.40
N VAL A 687 -29.94 -6.16 -10.71
CA VAL A 687 -30.97 -6.60 -11.66
C VAL A 687 -30.61 -7.93 -12.30
N ASN A 688 -31.62 -8.71 -12.70
CA ASN A 688 -31.38 -9.90 -13.51
C ASN A 688 -30.74 -9.50 -14.84
N SER A 689 -29.77 -10.29 -15.31
CA SER A 689 -29.23 -10.09 -16.64
C SER A 689 -30.36 -10.23 -17.67
N SER A 690 -30.70 -9.13 -18.34
CA SER A 690 -31.64 -9.19 -19.46
C SER A 690 -30.89 -9.86 -20.62
N THR A 691 -31.45 -10.99 -21.08
CA THR A 691 -30.94 -11.88 -22.13
C THR A 691 -29.90 -12.94 -21.73
N SER A 692 -30.36 -14.06 -21.18
CA SER A 692 -30.49 -15.27 -22.00
C SER A 692 -31.46 -16.23 -21.35
N THR A 693 -32.46 -16.67 -22.11
CA THR A 693 -33.14 -17.93 -21.78
C THR A 693 -32.08 -19.02 -21.81
N TRP A 694 -31.60 -19.44 -20.65
CA TRP A 694 -30.82 -20.66 -20.50
C TRP A 694 -31.76 -21.83 -20.83
N LYS A 695 -31.86 -22.18 -22.12
CA LYS A 695 -32.33 -23.50 -22.52
C LYS A 695 -31.13 -24.42 -22.36
N PRO A 696 -31.15 -25.41 -21.45
CA PRO A 696 -30.11 -26.42 -21.42
C PRO A 696 -30.11 -27.12 -22.78
N LYS A 697 -29.06 -26.89 -23.58
CA LYS A 697 -28.76 -27.74 -24.73
C LYS A 697 -28.17 -29.03 -24.18
N TRP A 698 -29.06 -29.97 -23.86
CA TRP A 698 -28.66 -31.37 -23.76
C TRP A 698 -28.20 -31.80 -25.16
N CYS A 699 -26.90 -32.01 -25.33
CA CYS A 699 -26.39 -32.82 -26.44
C CYS A 699 -26.79 -34.27 -26.17
N LEU A 700 -27.99 -34.65 -26.61
CA LEU A 700 -28.35 -36.04 -26.82
C LEU A 700 -27.83 -36.45 -28.20
N TYR A 701 -26.71 -37.18 -28.22
CA TYR A 701 -26.51 -38.18 -29.26
C TYR A 701 -27.58 -39.26 -29.05
N GLY A 702 -28.38 -39.56 -30.07
CA GLY A 702 -29.32 -40.69 -30.09
C GLY A 702 -28.60 -42.02 -29.82
N GLU A 703 -29.23 -43.08 -29.33
CA GLU A 703 -30.59 -43.56 -29.59
C GLU A 703 -31.12 -44.45 -28.45
N GLN A 704 -32.46 -44.44 -28.30
CA GLN A 704 -33.38 -45.53 -27.91
C GLN A 704 -33.46 -46.11 -26.48
N LYS A 705 -34.72 -46.00 -25.97
CA LYS A 705 -35.46 -46.86 -24.99
C LYS A 705 -35.02 -46.70 -23.52
N ASP A 706 -35.88 -46.58 -22.51
CA ASP A 706 -37.29 -46.95 -22.34
C ASP A 706 -37.85 -46.13 -21.14
N GLU A 707 -39.01 -45.49 -21.27
CA GLU A 707 -39.70 -44.78 -20.17
C GLU A 707 -40.35 -45.79 -19.22
N LYS A 708 -39.66 -46.23 -18.15
CA LYS A 708 -40.36 -46.93 -17.03
C LYS A 708 -39.68 -47.05 -15.67
N GLN A 709 -38.65 -46.26 -15.35
CA GLN A 709 -38.03 -46.29 -14.01
C GLN A 709 -37.67 -44.90 -13.47
N LEU A 710 -38.66 -44.03 -13.26
CA LEU A 710 -38.48 -42.81 -12.47
C LEU A 710 -39.65 -42.60 -11.50
N HIS A 711 -39.99 -43.64 -10.73
CA HIS A 711 -40.98 -43.57 -9.64
C HIS A 711 -40.47 -44.16 -8.31
N HIS A 712 -39.15 -44.13 -8.10
CA HIS A 712 -38.55 -44.64 -6.85
C HIS A 712 -37.37 -43.81 -6.33
N LEU A 713 -37.38 -42.49 -6.55
CA LEU A 713 -36.42 -41.54 -5.97
C LEU A 713 -36.99 -40.10 -5.90
N LEU A 714 -38.26 -40.02 -5.47
CA LEU A 714 -38.84 -38.92 -4.70
C LEU A 714 -39.49 -39.58 -3.48
#